data_AF-A0A357KPY4-F1
#
_entry.id   AF-A0A357KPY4-F1
#
_cell.length_a   1.000
_cell.length_b   1.000
_cell.length_c   1.000
_cell.angle_alpha   90.00
_cell.angle_beta   90.00
_cell.angle_gamma   90.00
#
_symmetry.space_group_name_H-M   'P 1'
#
loop_
_entity.id
_entity.type
_entity.pdbx_description
1 polymer ?
#
loop_
_entity_poly.entity_id
_entity_poly.type
_entity_poly.pdbx_seq_one_letter_code
_entity_poly.pdbx_strand_id
1 'polypeptide(L)'
;MRVSPLLGQTLNKDIQAKSDILGILRRKDLLHVLKEFDFNWENGGANSTSELGHIFLKHGWLNDQGQITKSGKLIYSRIALHFHELDSPNALVMSYQLKRRVRSGKNSVIFEAEHIGLGNRVVLKFLRPGASDEIETALRKISTIDFGSEVVVPTDIFDVDVRDVTGQKLTVKCLVFPFASGESFAHFLETQGNHLNSHLVISFVKQVGAVLRKLELADAYHGDLHEENILVAKDTTGRVIFRVLDISYGAVGSTSREASRQSDLEYFKQHLLNILVSQKRFISNVSLRKYIGTNYHSKIQRILSDEVKTFVDVERVFEDEETIANYHRKKQAFINEKFKIPASFRLQRYEEFTDPSVAARLFVPFVELQSKINVFGNVYVSGNRGSGKSTYLSALAYFPSIEVPLVDPREVFGIYFPCRQGEFKAFPKAAGSDGKKLLHIVIFKILRRALEAISSSRVETLPIQAKSLDNIQEFLNNFLPAPGIVPIEPEVIPEIDNILGTLRKVELDLQSLTPSRVEPAVRLLSPSDLKVFFDVIRDCFPTLARTKFHILFDDAGTPYVPQRVQASICDLMIASNNLYCIKVSAEKNSFKFLTCDEKILEVGHDYFEQDISYNLVLGASGSGLSTKQLEQHFRRIVEERLKEFKYRSSNVEDYLGDHIGNHQQIMHRVLLRSRKPFYYGWTAVWNIADRTPRNLLELVSEIFAAAKISKDTKPFEVMARDQNRAIVAISEKRLSGLSQFAGSLRLNGEKSSLGRQLHQVTATLGSVFHTYLVDQREAVKGGKQPRQYLAIERNDLANLSPAAEEILKKLVTYGVLDSSRSLMARDDKIKKPLYVLNRIFCPAFRIGYSRDENLKLSAGKFEQLLLSPREFKKSGTGRLRRIADVEAGALDLFSYPLNDPNEL
;
A
#
# COMPACT_ATOMS: atom_id res chain seq x y z
N MET A 1 11.59 61.48 -34.69
CA MET A 1 10.77 60.31 -34.29
C MET A 1 11.43 59.03 -34.81
N ARG A 2 12.11 58.26 -33.95
CA ARG A 2 12.66 56.94 -34.32
C ARG A 2 11.57 55.90 -34.12
N VAL A 3 11.02 55.35 -35.20
CA VAL A 3 10.10 54.21 -35.16
C VAL A 3 10.91 52.96 -34.80
N SER A 4 10.47 52.26 -33.75
CA SER A 4 11.20 51.19 -33.05
C SER A 4 11.17 49.84 -33.80
N PRO A 5 12.22 48.99 -33.69
CA PRO A 5 12.28 47.62 -34.24
C PRO A 5 11.24 46.63 -33.66
N LEU A 6 10.44 47.06 -32.68
CA LEU A 6 9.41 46.25 -32.01
C LEU A 6 8.19 45.90 -32.89
N LEU A 7 7.98 46.59 -34.02
CA LEU A 7 6.85 46.33 -34.93
C LEU A 7 6.87 44.94 -35.60
N GLY A 8 8.02 44.27 -35.64
CA GLY A 8 8.20 43.02 -36.39
C GLY A 8 8.07 41.71 -35.61
N GLN A 9 8.03 41.71 -34.27
CA GLN A 9 8.31 40.50 -33.48
C GLN A 9 7.09 39.66 -33.07
N THR A 10 5.85 40.10 -33.29
CA THR A 10 4.64 39.34 -32.90
C THR A 10 3.58 39.30 -34.00
N LEU A 11 3.92 38.73 -35.16
CA LEU A 11 2.97 38.40 -36.23
C LEU A 11 2.77 36.87 -36.31
N ASN A 12 1.53 36.43 -36.57
CA ASN A 12 1.12 35.02 -36.68
C ASN A 12 1.99 34.24 -37.70
N LYS A 13 2.18 32.92 -37.52
CA LYS A 13 2.85 32.03 -38.50
C LYS A 13 2.31 32.20 -39.93
N ASP A 14 1.01 32.44 -40.10
CA ASP A 14 0.40 32.67 -41.43
C ASP A 14 0.84 33.99 -42.08
N ILE A 15 1.12 35.02 -41.28
CA ILE A 15 1.65 36.30 -41.76
C ILE A 15 3.17 36.20 -41.94
N GLN A 16 3.84 35.45 -41.06
CA GLN A 16 5.26 35.15 -41.17
C GLN A 16 5.60 34.31 -42.41
N ALA A 17 4.68 33.44 -42.86
CA ALA A 17 4.81 32.64 -44.07
C ALA A 17 4.60 33.45 -45.35
N LYS A 18 4.03 34.67 -45.27
CA LYS A 18 3.77 35.55 -46.40
C LYS A 18 4.91 36.58 -46.50
N SER A 19 5.89 36.30 -47.35
CA SER A 19 7.12 37.11 -47.48
C SER A 19 6.85 38.54 -47.96
N ASP A 20 5.78 38.76 -48.73
CA ASP A 20 5.38 40.05 -49.29
C ASP A 20 4.94 41.04 -48.19
N ILE A 21 4.07 40.62 -47.27
CA ILE A 21 3.62 41.48 -46.16
C ILE A 21 4.73 41.72 -45.13
N LEU A 22 5.58 40.73 -44.84
CA LEU A 22 6.76 40.92 -43.99
C LEU A 22 7.76 41.92 -44.59
N GLY A 23 7.90 41.92 -45.92
CA GLY A 23 8.69 42.89 -46.66
C GLY A 23 8.23 44.30 -46.38
N ILE A 24 6.93 44.57 -46.51
CA ILE A 24 6.33 45.88 -46.22
C ILE A 24 6.54 46.29 -44.76
N LEU A 25 6.29 45.40 -43.80
CA LEU A 25 6.37 45.72 -42.37
C LEU A 25 7.78 46.08 -41.89
N ARG A 26 8.81 45.70 -42.63
CA ARG A 26 10.22 46.02 -42.33
C ARG A 26 10.70 47.34 -42.94
N ARG A 27 9.88 47.97 -43.79
CA ARG A 27 10.28 49.20 -44.48
C ARG A 27 10.27 50.41 -43.56
N LYS A 28 11.19 51.34 -43.80
CA LYS A 28 11.29 52.61 -43.06
C LYS A 28 10.17 53.59 -43.42
N ASP A 29 9.57 53.44 -44.58
CA ASP A 29 8.47 54.25 -45.11
C ASP A 29 7.10 53.57 -44.95
N LEU A 30 6.96 52.61 -44.03
CA LEU A 30 5.68 51.92 -43.76
C LEU A 30 4.50 52.88 -43.57
N LEU A 31 4.72 54.02 -42.91
CA LEU A 31 3.67 55.02 -42.71
C LEU A 31 3.18 55.63 -44.03
N HIS A 32 4.07 55.81 -45.01
CA HIS A 32 3.70 56.28 -46.33
C HIS A 32 2.88 55.22 -47.07
N VAL A 33 3.31 53.97 -47.03
CA VAL A 33 2.58 52.81 -47.60
C VAL A 33 1.18 52.67 -47.00
N LEU A 34 1.03 52.86 -45.68
CA LEU A 34 -0.27 52.81 -45.00
C LEU A 34 -1.18 53.98 -45.38
N LYS A 35 -0.61 55.17 -45.63
CA LYS A 35 -1.36 56.34 -46.12
C LYS A 35 -1.82 56.15 -47.56
N GLU A 36 -1.00 55.56 -48.42
CA GLU A 36 -1.38 55.28 -49.83
C GLU A 36 -2.48 54.22 -49.94
N PHE A 37 -2.54 53.28 -48.99
CA PHE A 37 -3.63 52.32 -48.90
C PHE A 37 -4.98 52.99 -48.60
N ASP A 38 -4.96 54.20 -48.02
CA ASP A 38 -6.13 55.07 -47.79
C ASP A 38 -7.37 54.31 -47.30
N PHE A 39 -7.18 53.50 -46.26
CA PHE A 39 -8.26 52.70 -45.71
C PHE A 39 -9.25 53.58 -44.96
N ASN A 40 -10.55 53.40 -45.17
CA ASN A 40 -11.60 54.07 -44.43
C ASN A 40 -12.31 53.07 -43.50
N TRP A 41 -12.21 53.31 -42.18
CA TRP A 41 -12.77 52.43 -41.16
C TRP A 41 -14.30 52.35 -41.14
N GLU A 42 -15.00 53.40 -41.59
CA GLU A 42 -16.46 53.52 -41.58
C GLU A 42 -17.10 52.70 -42.69
N ASN A 43 -16.60 52.85 -43.92
CA ASN A 43 -17.19 52.21 -45.10
C ASN A 43 -16.42 50.97 -45.58
N GLY A 44 -15.24 50.68 -45.02
CA GLY A 44 -14.43 49.50 -45.37
C GLY A 44 -13.70 49.59 -46.72
N GLY A 45 -13.74 50.74 -47.39
CA GLY A 45 -13.03 50.97 -48.65
C GLY A 45 -11.52 51.16 -48.45
N ALA A 46 -10.72 50.66 -49.40
CA ALA A 46 -9.28 50.90 -49.47
C ALA A 46 -8.84 51.12 -50.92
N ASN A 47 -7.71 51.80 -51.11
CA ASN A 47 -7.09 51.97 -52.41
C ASN A 47 -6.48 50.66 -52.91
N SER A 48 -7.23 49.95 -53.78
CA SER A 48 -6.84 48.68 -54.39
C SER A 48 -5.63 48.79 -55.33
N THR A 49 -5.29 49.99 -55.80
CA THR A 49 -4.14 50.27 -56.68
C THR A 49 -2.85 50.56 -55.91
N SER A 50 -2.93 50.70 -54.59
CA SER A 50 -1.73 50.86 -53.75
C SER A 50 -0.96 49.55 -53.63
N GLU A 51 0.32 49.64 -53.25
CA GLU A 51 1.17 48.46 -53.02
C GLU A 51 0.54 47.49 -51.99
N LEU A 52 -0.01 48.03 -50.89
CA LEU A 52 -0.70 47.23 -49.87
C LEU A 52 -2.04 46.68 -50.40
N GLY A 53 -2.73 47.44 -51.27
CA GLY A 53 -3.94 47.03 -52.00
C GLY A 53 -3.72 45.78 -52.83
N HIS A 54 -2.65 45.74 -53.62
CA HIS A 54 -2.28 44.57 -54.42
C HIS A 54 -1.98 43.34 -53.56
N ILE A 55 -1.29 43.51 -52.43
CA ILE A 55 -1.03 42.41 -51.50
C ILE A 55 -2.33 41.93 -50.84
N PHE A 56 -3.21 42.84 -50.43
CA PHE A 56 -4.46 42.47 -49.80
C PHE A 56 -5.41 41.77 -50.79
N LEU A 57 -5.49 42.22 -52.05
CA LEU A 57 -6.21 41.51 -53.11
C LEU A 57 -5.67 40.10 -53.34
N LYS A 58 -4.35 39.97 -53.49
CA LYS A 58 -3.66 38.67 -53.69
C LYS A 58 -4.00 37.65 -52.61
N HIS A 59 -4.21 38.11 -51.37
CA HIS A 59 -4.50 37.25 -50.22
C HIS A 59 -5.98 37.16 -49.85
N GLY A 60 -6.89 37.73 -50.65
CA GLY A 60 -8.34 37.75 -50.38
C GLY A 60 -8.73 38.60 -49.15
N TRP A 61 -7.87 39.54 -48.76
CA TRP A 61 -8.10 40.51 -47.69
C TRP A 61 -8.81 41.78 -48.18
N LEU A 62 -8.75 42.04 -49.47
CA LEU A 62 -9.55 43.02 -50.20
C LEU A 62 -10.30 42.26 -51.30
N ASN A 63 -11.54 42.65 -51.59
CA ASN A 63 -12.26 42.14 -52.76
C ASN A 63 -12.00 43.02 -53.99
N ASP A 64 -12.45 42.57 -55.16
CA ASP A 64 -12.24 43.28 -56.44
C ASP A 64 -12.91 44.66 -56.49
N GLN A 65 -13.85 44.94 -55.57
CA GLN A 65 -14.52 46.24 -55.43
C GLN A 65 -13.74 47.20 -54.50
N GLY A 66 -12.55 46.83 -54.04
CA GLY A 66 -11.77 47.63 -53.11
C GLY A 66 -12.32 47.64 -51.68
N GLN A 67 -13.17 46.69 -51.33
CA GLN A 67 -13.73 46.55 -49.98
C GLN A 67 -12.93 45.53 -49.18
N ILE A 68 -12.57 45.89 -47.96
CA ILE A 68 -11.79 45.01 -47.08
C ILE A 68 -12.68 43.88 -46.56
N THR A 69 -12.18 42.65 -46.62
CA THR A 69 -12.86 41.52 -46.00
C THR A 69 -12.66 41.57 -44.48
N LYS A 70 -13.46 40.82 -43.72
CA LYS A 70 -13.30 40.72 -42.25
C LYS A 70 -11.86 40.35 -41.84
N SER A 71 -11.30 39.34 -42.52
CA SER A 71 -9.91 38.92 -42.34
C SER A 71 -8.94 40.05 -42.68
N GLY A 72 -9.19 40.79 -43.77
CA GLY A 72 -8.39 41.96 -44.12
C GLY A 72 -8.45 43.07 -43.08
N LYS A 73 -9.64 43.39 -42.54
CA LYS A 73 -9.83 44.39 -41.48
C LYS A 73 -9.06 44.04 -40.22
N LEU A 74 -9.04 42.75 -39.86
CA LEU A 74 -8.26 42.24 -38.74
C LEU A 74 -6.74 42.29 -39.00
N ILE A 75 -6.30 42.02 -40.23
CA ILE A 75 -4.87 42.13 -40.59
C ILE A 75 -4.44 43.60 -40.60
N TYR A 76 -5.20 44.48 -41.26
CA TYR A 76 -4.91 45.91 -41.31
C TYR A 76 -4.89 46.52 -39.91
N SER A 77 -5.87 46.20 -39.05
CA SER A 77 -5.88 46.69 -37.66
C SER A 77 -4.66 46.25 -36.85
N ARG A 78 -4.03 45.10 -37.14
CA ARG A 78 -2.76 44.73 -36.46
C ARG A 78 -1.59 45.59 -36.89
N ILE A 79 -1.61 46.06 -38.14
CA ILE A 79 -0.55 46.88 -38.72
C ILE A 79 -0.73 48.34 -38.35
N ALA A 80 -1.98 48.83 -38.34
CA ALA A 80 -2.29 50.24 -38.21
C ALA A 80 -2.70 50.65 -36.78
N LEU A 81 -3.14 49.71 -35.91
CA LEU A 81 -3.64 50.03 -34.57
C LEU A 81 -2.70 49.51 -33.48
N HIS A 82 -1.98 50.43 -32.82
CA HIS A 82 -1.01 50.07 -31.76
C HIS A 82 -1.41 50.49 -30.36
N PHE A 83 -2.51 51.24 -30.21
CA PHE A 83 -3.01 51.72 -28.92
C PHE A 83 -1.95 52.50 -28.09
N HIS A 84 -1.01 53.17 -28.76
CA HIS A 84 0.08 53.88 -28.07
C HIS A 84 -0.40 55.04 -27.21
N GLU A 85 -1.51 55.67 -27.58
CA GLU A 85 -2.17 56.70 -26.78
C GLU A 85 -2.62 56.16 -25.41
N LEU A 86 -2.91 54.86 -25.31
CA LEU A 86 -3.30 54.17 -24.08
C LEU A 86 -2.12 53.65 -23.24
N ASP A 87 -0.88 53.75 -23.74
CA ASP A 87 0.32 53.32 -23.01
C ASP A 87 0.80 54.36 -21.98
N SER A 88 0.21 55.56 -21.98
CA SER A 88 0.57 56.60 -21.03
C SER A 88 0.23 56.15 -19.61
N PRO A 89 1.16 56.23 -18.64
CA PRO A 89 0.86 55.95 -17.24
C PRO A 89 -0.29 56.85 -16.79
N ASN A 90 -1.37 56.27 -16.27
CA ASN A 90 -2.60 56.98 -15.87
C ASN A 90 -3.49 57.48 -17.01
N ALA A 91 -3.35 56.96 -18.24
CA ALA A 91 -4.34 57.20 -19.29
C ALA A 91 -5.75 56.85 -18.77
N LEU A 92 -6.70 57.76 -18.98
CA LEU A 92 -8.08 57.61 -18.54
C LEU A 92 -8.93 57.13 -19.70
N VAL A 93 -9.59 55.99 -19.52
CA VAL A 93 -10.60 55.46 -20.45
C VAL A 93 -11.91 55.39 -19.68
N MET A 94 -12.85 56.29 -19.98
CA MET A 94 -14.09 56.45 -19.21
C MET A 94 -13.79 56.64 -17.71
N SER A 95 -14.29 55.77 -16.84
CA SER A 95 -14.07 55.78 -15.40
C SER A 95 -12.85 54.95 -14.94
N TYR A 96 -12.03 54.46 -15.88
CA TYR A 96 -10.93 53.53 -15.62
C TYR A 96 -9.57 54.18 -15.87
N GLN A 97 -8.71 54.13 -14.86
CA GLN A 97 -7.32 54.55 -14.98
C GLN A 97 -6.45 53.37 -15.40
N LEU A 98 -5.83 53.44 -16.58
CA LEU A 98 -4.90 52.43 -17.07
C LEU A 98 -3.61 52.46 -16.24
N LYS A 99 -3.19 51.30 -15.75
CA LYS A 99 -1.95 51.12 -14.98
C LYS A 99 -0.81 50.64 -15.86
N ARG A 100 -1.03 49.54 -16.60
CA ARG A 100 -0.04 48.96 -17.52
C ARG A 100 -0.68 48.11 -18.59
N ARG A 101 -0.02 48.00 -19.74
CA ARG A 101 -0.34 47.00 -20.75
C ARG A 101 0.09 45.60 -20.25
N VAL A 102 -0.85 44.65 -20.24
CA VAL A 102 -0.60 43.26 -19.84
C VAL A 102 -0.15 42.43 -21.03
N ARG A 103 -0.87 42.52 -22.15
CA ARG A 103 -0.61 41.72 -23.36
C ARG A 103 -1.15 42.41 -24.61
N SER A 104 -0.45 42.28 -25.73
CA SER A 104 -1.00 42.60 -27.06
C SER A 104 -1.13 41.30 -27.86
N GLY A 105 -2.36 40.87 -28.11
CA GLY A 105 -2.68 39.63 -28.79
C GLY A 105 -3.14 39.81 -30.24
N LYS A 106 -3.50 38.67 -30.85
CA LYS A 106 -3.97 38.57 -32.24
C LYS A 106 -5.25 39.39 -32.49
N ASN A 107 -6.20 39.33 -31.56
CA ASN A 107 -7.53 39.93 -31.74
C ASN A 107 -7.80 41.11 -30.80
N SER A 108 -6.89 41.41 -29.87
CA SER A 108 -7.13 42.40 -28.84
C SER A 108 -5.84 42.89 -28.18
N VAL A 109 -5.94 43.98 -27.42
CA VAL A 109 -4.90 44.43 -26.48
C VAL A 109 -5.51 44.52 -25.09
N ILE A 110 -4.77 44.05 -24.09
CA ILE A 110 -5.22 43.91 -22.72
C ILE A 110 -4.42 44.83 -21.82
N PHE A 111 -5.11 45.62 -21.01
CA PHE A 111 -4.55 46.51 -20.00
C PHE A 111 -5.07 46.16 -18.61
N GLU A 112 -4.21 46.31 -17.62
CA GLU A 112 -4.61 46.36 -16.22
C GLU A 112 -5.03 47.79 -15.89
N ALA A 113 -6.18 47.94 -15.25
CA ALA A 113 -6.75 49.24 -14.90
C ALA A 113 -7.40 49.23 -13.51
N GLU A 114 -7.74 50.41 -13.01
CA GLU A 114 -8.44 50.61 -11.75
C GLU A 114 -9.66 51.51 -11.98
N HIS A 115 -10.82 51.12 -11.46
CA HIS A 115 -12.02 51.96 -11.54
C HIS A 115 -11.94 53.08 -10.51
N ILE A 116 -11.89 54.34 -10.96
CA ILE A 116 -11.58 55.50 -10.09
C ILE A 116 -12.60 55.68 -8.97
N GLY A 117 -13.88 55.43 -9.23
CA GLY A 117 -14.93 55.57 -8.21
C GLY A 117 -15.06 54.38 -7.24
N LEU A 118 -14.53 53.20 -7.58
CA LEU A 118 -14.75 51.95 -6.82
C LEU A 118 -13.45 51.40 -6.21
N GLY A 119 -12.28 51.85 -6.67
CA GLY A 119 -10.97 51.35 -6.24
C GLY A 119 -10.65 49.92 -6.67
N ASN A 120 -11.57 49.24 -7.38
CA ASN A 120 -11.39 47.85 -7.79
C ASN A 120 -10.48 47.74 -9.02
N ARG A 121 -9.57 46.76 -8.98
CA ARG A 121 -8.73 46.39 -10.11
C ARG A 121 -9.54 45.62 -11.15
N VAL A 122 -9.35 45.97 -12.41
CA VAL A 122 -10.01 45.35 -13.55
C VAL A 122 -9.01 45.09 -14.68
N VAL A 123 -9.43 44.30 -15.65
CA VAL A 123 -8.71 44.06 -16.89
C VAL A 123 -9.56 44.60 -18.03
N LEU A 124 -8.99 45.51 -18.82
CA LEU A 124 -9.64 46.07 -20.01
C LEU A 124 -9.09 45.40 -21.26
N LYS A 125 -9.98 44.77 -22.04
CA LYS A 125 -9.65 44.08 -23.28
C LYS A 125 -10.26 44.84 -24.46
N PHE A 126 -9.40 45.53 -25.20
CA PHE A 126 -9.76 46.29 -26.40
C PHE A 126 -9.73 45.37 -27.62
N LEU A 127 -10.87 45.19 -28.27
CA LEU A 127 -11.01 44.31 -29.44
C LEU A 127 -10.57 45.04 -30.71
N ARG A 128 -9.75 44.36 -31.52
CA ARG A 128 -9.34 44.87 -32.83
C ARG A 128 -10.52 44.76 -33.82
N PRO A 129 -10.75 45.75 -34.69
CA PRO A 129 -11.77 45.63 -35.72
C PRO A 129 -11.56 44.40 -36.61
N GLY A 130 -12.66 43.72 -36.96
CA GLY A 130 -12.63 42.44 -37.68
C GLY A 130 -12.40 41.20 -36.80
N ALA A 131 -12.20 41.36 -35.48
CA ALA A 131 -12.12 40.24 -34.55
C ALA A 131 -13.48 39.55 -34.37
N SER A 132 -14.55 40.29 -34.09
CA SER A 132 -15.91 39.77 -34.01
C SER A 132 -16.90 40.86 -34.42
N ASP A 133 -17.95 40.46 -35.14
CA ASP A 133 -19.05 41.34 -35.53
C ASP A 133 -20.30 41.11 -34.64
N GLU A 134 -20.29 40.06 -33.82
CA GLU A 134 -21.45 39.61 -33.01
C GLU A 134 -21.08 39.47 -31.51
N ILE A 135 -20.06 40.19 -31.05
CA ILE A 135 -19.53 40.04 -29.69
C ILE A 135 -20.61 40.31 -28.62
N GLU A 136 -21.48 41.30 -28.83
CA GLU A 136 -22.56 41.61 -27.89
C GLU A 136 -23.59 40.47 -27.79
N THR A 137 -23.94 39.85 -28.93
CA THR A 137 -24.83 38.68 -28.98
C THR A 137 -24.20 37.48 -28.26
N ALA A 138 -22.90 37.25 -28.51
CA ALA A 138 -22.15 36.19 -27.85
C ALA A 138 -22.08 36.39 -26.32
N LEU A 139 -21.78 37.61 -25.87
CA LEU A 139 -21.71 37.94 -24.44
C LEU A 139 -23.06 37.86 -23.75
N ARG A 140 -24.16 38.28 -24.40
CA ARG A 140 -25.52 38.09 -23.87
C ARG A 140 -25.80 36.61 -23.61
N LYS A 141 -25.45 35.73 -24.54
CA LYS A 141 -25.64 34.28 -24.37
C LYS A 141 -24.79 33.71 -23.23
N ILE A 142 -23.53 34.13 -23.10
CA ILE A 142 -22.66 33.71 -21.99
C ILE A 142 -23.21 34.22 -20.65
N SER A 143 -23.74 35.45 -20.60
CA SER A 143 -24.26 36.06 -19.37
C SER A 143 -25.51 35.37 -18.79
N THR A 144 -26.23 34.58 -19.60
CA THR A 144 -27.37 33.77 -19.10
C THR A 144 -26.95 32.50 -18.36
N ILE A 145 -25.67 32.16 -18.36
CA ILE A 145 -25.14 30.95 -17.76
C ILE A 145 -24.57 31.28 -16.38
N ASP A 146 -25.01 30.57 -15.34
CA ASP A 146 -24.45 30.71 -14.01
C ASP A 146 -23.16 29.90 -13.85
N PHE A 147 -22.03 30.59 -14.04
CA PHE A 147 -20.69 30.03 -13.84
C PHE A 147 -20.17 30.15 -12.40
N GLY A 148 -20.86 30.86 -11.50
CA GLY A 148 -20.31 31.22 -10.19
C GLY A 148 -18.93 31.90 -10.32
N SER A 149 -17.96 31.48 -9.51
CA SER A 149 -16.58 32.02 -9.52
C SER A 149 -15.60 31.24 -10.40
N GLU A 150 -16.07 30.24 -11.14
CA GLU A 150 -15.24 29.31 -11.94
C GLU A 150 -14.83 29.89 -13.30
N VAL A 151 -15.52 30.95 -13.75
CA VAL A 151 -15.26 31.63 -15.02
C VAL A 151 -15.12 33.12 -14.78
N VAL A 152 -14.15 33.74 -15.45
CA VAL A 152 -14.00 35.20 -15.47
C VAL A 152 -14.74 35.76 -16.68
N VAL A 153 -15.99 36.17 -16.45
CA VAL A 153 -16.86 36.79 -17.48
C VAL A 153 -16.70 38.31 -17.48
N PRO A 154 -16.90 38.99 -18.63
CA PRO A 154 -16.86 40.45 -18.65
C PRO A 154 -18.07 41.02 -17.90
N THR A 155 -17.83 42.06 -17.10
CA THR A 155 -18.84 42.76 -16.31
C THR A 155 -19.44 43.95 -17.04
N ASP A 156 -18.71 44.50 -18.04
CA ASP A 156 -19.16 45.67 -18.79
C ASP A 156 -18.56 45.69 -20.21
N ILE A 157 -19.20 46.42 -21.12
CA ILE A 157 -18.77 46.66 -22.50
C ILE A 157 -19.11 48.08 -22.91
N PHE A 158 -18.13 48.78 -23.50
CA PHE A 158 -18.35 50.10 -24.06
C PHE A 158 -17.47 50.37 -25.27
N ASP A 159 -17.85 51.40 -26.02
CA ASP A 159 -17.14 51.89 -27.18
C ASP A 159 -16.04 52.87 -26.78
N VAL A 160 -14.86 52.73 -27.38
CA VAL A 160 -13.70 53.59 -27.14
C VAL A 160 -13.17 54.10 -28.47
N ASP A 161 -13.09 55.42 -28.60
CA ASP A 161 -12.46 56.07 -29.73
C ASP A 161 -10.94 55.97 -29.62
N VAL A 162 -10.33 55.43 -30.66
CA VAL A 162 -8.89 55.28 -30.80
C VAL A 162 -8.44 55.83 -32.14
N ARG A 163 -7.13 56.04 -32.27
CA ARG A 163 -6.50 56.45 -33.54
C ARG A 163 -5.57 55.39 -34.07
N ASP A 164 -5.63 55.19 -35.38
CA ASP A 164 -4.60 54.44 -36.08
C ASP A 164 -3.32 55.27 -36.27
N VAL A 165 -2.26 54.64 -36.79
CA VAL A 165 -0.96 55.30 -37.02
C VAL A 165 -1.00 56.38 -38.11
N THR A 166 -2.02 56.40 -38.95
CA THR A 166 -2.21 57.44 -39.97
C THR A 166 -2.97 58.65 -39.41
N GLY A 167 -3.53 58.52 -38.20
CA GLY A 167 -4.25 59.56 -37.48
C GLY A 167 -5.77 59.50 -37.66
N GLN A 168 -6.28 58.53 -38.43
CA GLN A 168 -7.71 58.33 -38.60
C GLN A 168 -8.34 57.82 -37.28
N LYS A 169 -9.53 58.34 -36.98
CA LYS A 169 -10.31 57.91 -35.82
C LYS A 169 -11.14 56.69 -36.17
N LEU A 170 -11.26 55.78 -35.22
CA LEU A 170 -12.16 54.64 -35.27
C LEU A 170 -12.64 54.31 -33.86
N THR A 171 -13.78 53.65 -33.77
CA THR A 171 -14.32 53.17 -32.51
C THR A 171 -14.06 51.66 -32.37
N VAL A 172 -13.57 51.26 -31.19
CA VAL A 172 -13.36 49.85 -30.85
C VAL A 172 -14.14 49.47 -29.60
N LYS A 173 -14.56 48.21 -29.51
CA LYS A 173 -15.21 47.66 -28.31
C LYS A 173 -14.16 47.36 -27.23
N CYS A 174 -14.40 47.86 -26.02
CA CYS A 174 -13.63 47.53 -24.82
C CYS A 174 -14.49 46.67 -23.89
N LEU A 175 -13.96 45.51 -23.49
CA LEU A 175 -14.56 44.61 -22.51
C LEU A 175 -13.88 44.81 -21.15
N VAL A 176 -14.68 44.94 -20.10
CA VAL A 176 -14.20 45.03 -18.72
C VAL A 176 -14.33 43.68 -18.04
N PHE A 177 -13.23 43.12 -17.56
CA PHE A 177 -13.22 41.89 -16.77
C PHE A 177 -12.81 42.19 -15.33
N PRO A 178 -13.35 41.46 -14.34
CA PRO A 178 -12.83 41.53 -12.97
C PRO A 178 -11.40 41.00 -12.97
N PHE A 179 -10.52 41.63 -12.17
CA PHE A 179 -9.14 41.16 -12.04
C PHE A 179 -9.10 39.82 -11.30
N ALA A 180 -8.68 38.76 -11.98
CA ALA A 180 -8.49 37.45 -11.38
C ALA A 180 -7.02 37.23 -11.00
N SER A 181 -6.76 37.05 -9.71
CA SER A 181 -5.45 36.65 -9.19
C SER A 181 -5.21 35.16 -9.37
N GLY A 182 -4.01 34.78 -9.81
CA GLY A 182 -3.58 33.39 -9.98
C GLY A 182 -2.38 33.30 -10.93
N GLU A 183 -1.81 32.12 -11.07
CA GLU A 183 -0.81 31.79 -12.10
C GLU A 183 -1.48 31.00 -13.24
N SER A 184 -0.87 30.97 -14.43
CA SER A 184 -1.40 30.15 -15.53
C SER A 184 -1.24 28.67 -15.23
N PHE A 185 -2.13 27.83 -15.77
CA PHE A 185 -2.08 26.39 -15.58
C PHE A 185 -0.79 25.76 -16.12
N ALA A 186 -0.24 26.31 -17.22
CA ALA A 186 1.07 25.93 -17.73
C ALA A 186 2.17 26.16 -16.69
N HIS A 187 2.25 27.38 -16.15
CA HIS A 187 3.24 27.73 -15.14
C HIS A 187 3.08 26.90 -13.86
N PHE A 188 1.84 26.66 -13.45
CA PHE A 188 1.52 25.84 -12.28
C PHE A 188 1.98 24.39 -12.44
N LEU A 189 1.76 23.78 -13.61
CA LEU A 189 2.23 22.40 -13.86
C LEU A 189 3.75 22.29 -13.91
N GLU A 190 4.43 23.32 -14.39
CA GLU A 190 5.90 23.38 -14.43
C GLU A 190 6.51 23.57 -13.04
N THR A 191 5.94 24.44 -12.21
CA THR A 191 6.51 24.83 -10.92
C THR A 191 5.98 24.00 -9.74
N GLN A 192 4.69 23.69 -9.72
CA GLN A 192 3.99 23.04 -8.60
C GLN A 192 3.46 21.64 -8.92
N GLY A 193 3.30 21.29 -10.21
CA GLY A 193 2.73 20.00 -10.65
C GLY A 193 3.42 18.77 -10.04
N ASN A 194 4.69 18.94 -9.70
CA ASN A 194 5.56 17.95 -9.08
C ASN A 194 5.21 17.66 -7.61
N HIS A 195 4.56 18.58 -6.90
CA HIS A 195 4.32 18.50 -5.46
C HIS A 195 2.87 18.12 -5.10
N LEU A 196 1.96 18.14 -6.07
CA LEU A 196 0.55 17.83 -5.85
C LEU A 196 0.24 16.33 -5.95
N ASN A 197 -0.74 15.86 -5.17
CA ASN A 197 -1.15 14.46 -5.13
C ASN A 197 -2.05 14.10 -6.34
N SER A 198 -2.42 12.83 -6.46
CA SER A 198 -3.26 12.33 -7.56
C SER A 198 -4.68 12.90 -7.57
N HIS A 199 -5.13 13.54 -6.50
CA HIS A 199 -6.47 14.09 -6.39
C HIS A 199 -6.67 15.41 -7.14
N LEU A 200 -5.58 16.11 -7.47
CA LEU A 200 -5.63 17.31 -8.31
C LEU A 200 -6.30 17.04 -9.67
N VAL A 201 -6.01 15.90 -10.31
CA VAL A 201 -6.62 15.55 -11.61
C VAL A 201 -8.14 15.38 -11.50
N ILE A 202 -8.61 14.90 -10.34
CA ILE A 202 -10.04 14.70 -10.06
C ILE A 202 -10.70 16.06 -9.87
N SER A 203 -10.06 16.97 -9.12
CA SER A 203 -10.49 18.36 -8.96
C SER A 203 -10.58 19.09 -10.30
N PHE A 204 -9.55 18.94 -11.15
CA PHE A 204 -9.52 19.55 -12.48
C PHE A 204 -10.68 19.06 -13.37
N VAL A 205 -10.92 17.74 -13.40
CA VAL A 205 -12.04 17.17 -14.18
C VAL A 205 -13.37 17.77 -13.72
N LYS A 206 -13.60 17.89 -12.41
CA LYS A 206 -14.86 18.43 -11.89
C LYS A 206 -15.00 19.92 -12.16
N GLN A 207 -14.02 20.75 -11.83
CA GLN A 207 -14.13 22.21 -11.96
C GLN A 207 -14.16 22.63 -13.44
N VAL A 208 -13.15 22.24 -14.23
CA VAL A 208 -13.05 22.67 -15.64
C VAL A 208 -14.08 21.93 -16.50
N GLY A 209 -14.34 20.65 -16.23
CA GLY A 209 -15.37 19.89 -16.93
C GLY A 209 -16.78 20.44 -16.69
N ALA A 210 -17.10 20.88 -15.47
CA ALA A 210 -18.39 21.49 -15.16
C ALA A 210 -18.60 22.81 -15.92
N VAL A 211 -17.58 23.67 -16.00
CA VAL A 211 -17.62 24.90 -16.80
C VAL A 211 -17.90 24.60 -18.27
N LEU A 212 -17.15 23.68 -18.87
CA LEU A 212 -17.28 23.34 -20.28
C LEU A 212 -18.62 22.67 -20.60
N ARG A 213 -19.14 21.87 -19.66
CA ARG A 213 -20.50 21.33 -19.73
C ARG A 213 -21.57 22.42 -19.69
N LYS A 214 -21.46 23.40 -18.77
CA LYS A 214 -22.41 24.53 -18.70
C LYS A 214 -22.45 25.29 -20.03
N LEU A 215 -21.29 25.51 -20.66
CA LEU A 215 -21.20 26.08 -22.00
C LEU A 215 -21.89 25.19 -23.04
N GLU A 216 -21.62 23.89 -23.06
CA GLU A 216 -22.20 22.94 -24.01
C GLU A 216 -23.74 22.89 -23.91
N LEU A 217 -24.29 22.81 -22.68
CA LEU A 217 -25.74 22.79 -22.41
C LEU A 217 -26.44 24.08 -22.81
N ALA A 218 -25.76 25.21 -22.68
CA ALA A 218 -26.24 26.50 -23.17
C ALA A 218 -26.08 26.67 -24.69
N ASP A 219 -25.69 25.62 -25.41
CA ASP A 219 -25.38 25.65 -26.82
C ASP A 219 -24.26 26.66 -27.19
N ALA A 220 -23.26 26.78 -26.32
CA ALA A 220 -22.04 27.57 -26.48
C ALA A 220 -20.79 26.66 -26.55
N TYR A 221 -19.61 27.27 -26.57
CA TYR A 221 -18.28 26.63 -26.54
C TYR A 221 -17.23 27.64 -26.03
N HIS A 222 -16.05 27.20 -25.64
CA HIS A 222 -14.93 28.08 -25.31
C HIS A 222 -14.21 28.57 -26.57
N GLY A 223 -13.74 27.66 -27.42
CA GLY A 223 -13.21 27.95 -28.76
C GLY A 223 -11.76 28.44 -28.81
N ASP A 224 -11.06 28.42 -27.68
CA ASP A 224 -9.61 28.71 -27.55
C ASP A 224 -9.08 28.15 -26.21
N LEU A 225 -9.53 26.95 -25.83
CA LEU A 225 -9.16 26.35 -24.55
C LEU A 225 -7.69 25.91 -24.60
N HIS A 226 -6.81 26.64 -23.93
CA HIS A 226 -5.40 26.28 -23.78
C HIS A 226 -4.90 26.60 -22.37
N GLU A 227 -3.71 26.14 -22.01
CA GLU A 227 -3.20 26.21 -20.62
C GLU A 227 -3.07 27.64 -20.08
N GLU A 228 -2.84 28.64 -20.95
CA GLU A 228 -2.80 30.06 -20.54
C GLU A 228 -4.19 30.68 -20.30
N ASN A 229 -5.27 30.01 -20.71
CA ASN A 229 -6.66 30.43 -20.49
C ASN A 229 -7.29 29.72 -19.29
N ILE A 230 -6.48 29.01 -18.49
CA ILE A 230 -6.88 28.45 -17.22
C ILE A 230 -5.95 29.05 -16.16
N LEU A 231 -6.50 29.81 -15.21
CA LEU A 231 -5.75 30.26 -14.05
C LEU A 231 -5.90 29.26 -12.91
N VAL A 232 -4.82 29.07 -12.17
CA VAL A 232 -4.81 28.35 -10.91
C VAL A 232 -4.67 29.37 -9.80
N ALA A 233 -5.68 29.44 -8.95
CA ALA A 233 -5.74 30.31 -7.79
C ALA A 233 -5.84 29.48 -6.51
N LYS A 234 -5.61 30.15 -5.37
CA LYS A 234 -5.97 29.63 -4.06
C LYS A 234 -7.07 30.47 -3.46
N ASP A 235 -8.08 29.85 -2.86
CA ASP A 235 -9.09 30.56 -2.11
C ASP A 235 -8.57 31.00 -0.72
N THR A 236 -9.44 31.61 0.08
CA THR A 236 -9.12 32.06 1.44
C THR A 236 -8.73 30.93 2.39
N THR A 237 -9.09 29.68 2.06
CA THR A 237 -8.74 28.47 2.80
C THR A 237 -7.52 27.74 2.21
N GLY A 238 -6.91 28.30 1.15
CA GLY A 238 -5.77 27.71 0.45
C GLY A 238 -6.13 26.65 -0.60
N ARG A 239 -7.43 26.42 -0.88
CA ARG A 239 -7.90 25.40 -1.84
C ARG A 239 -7.58 25.82 -3.26
N VAL A 240 -7.18 24.84 -4.06
CA VAL A 240 -6.91 25.06 -5.49
C VAL A 240 -8.20 25.25 -6.25
N ILE A 241 -8.31 26.41 -6.92
CA ILE A 241 -9.41 26.75 -7.82
C ILE A 241 -8.86 26.95 -9.22
N PHE A 242 -9.45 26.26 -10.19
CA PHE A 242 -9.24 26.47 -11.62
C PHE A 242 -10.27 27.48 -12.13
N ARG A 243 -9.80 28.58 -12.71
CA ARG A 243 -10.65 29.60 -13.32
C ARG A 243 -10.43 29.62 -14.83
N VAL A 244 -11.51 29.43 -15.58
CA VAL A 244 -11.47 29.50 -17.04
C VAL A 244 -11.60 30.96 -17.48
N LEU A 245 -10.72 31.37 -18.40
CA LEU A 245 -10.64 32.72 -18.94
C LEU A 245 -11.02 32.74 -20.42
N ASP A 246 -11.34 33.93 -20.92
CA ASP A 246 -11.32 34.25 -22.34
C ASP A 246 -12.13 33.33 -23.26
N ILE A 247 -13.40 33.10 -22.88
CA ILE A 247 -14.37 32.41 -23.73
C ILE A 247 -14.50 33.17 -25.06
N SER A 248 -14.07 32.53 -26.14
CA SER A 248 -13.97 33.10 -27.49
C SER A 248 -15.20 32.76 -28.36
N TYR A 249 -16.30 32.36 -27.74
CA TYR A 249 -17.58 32.10 -28.40
C TYR A 249 -18.00 33.27 -29.31
N GLY A 250 -18.32 32.99 -30.58
CA GLY A 250 -18.73 34.03 -31.54
C GLY A 250 -17.64 35.01 -31.95
N ALA A 251 -16.40 34.86 -31.45
CA ALA A 251 -15.27 35.74 -31.74
C ALA A 251 -14.28 35.18 -32.77
N VAL A 252 -14.50 33.96 -33.29
CA VAL A 252 -13.59 33.29 -34.23
C VAL A 252 -14.34 32.93 -35.52
N GLY A 253 -14.09 33.68 -36.59
CA GLY A 253 -14.81 33.58 -37.87
C GLY A 253 -14.38 32.46 -38.82
N SER A 254 -13.68 31.41 -38.36
CA SER A 254 -13.05 30.42 -39.26
C SER A 254 -13.36 28.95 -38.98
N THR A 255 -14.05 28.61 -37.89
CA THR A 255 -14.34 27.23 -37.48
C THR A 255 -15.83 27.03 -37.20
N SER A 256 -16.36 25.88 -37.60
CA SER A 256 -17.76 25.54 -37.26
C SER A 256 -17.92 25.37 -35.75
N ARG A 257 -19.17 25.44 -35.28
CA ARG A 257 -19.53 25.25 -33.87
C ARG A 257 -19.10 23.88 -33.38
N GLU A 258 -19.37 22.85 -34.17
CA GLU A 258 -19.03 21.46 -33.88
C GLU A 258 -17.51 21.27 -33.79
N ALA A 259 -16.76 21.88 -34.72
CA ALA A 259 -15.30 21.84 -34.70
C ALA A 259 -14.72 22.51 -33.45
N SER A 260 -15.34 23.61 -32.99
CA SER A 260 -14.87 24.34 -31.80
C SER A 260 -15.13 23.55 -30.51
N ARG A 261 -16.31 22.92 -30.38
CA ARG A 261 -16.60 22.02 -29.24
C ARG A 261 -15.68 20.80 -29.22
N GLN A 262 -15.45 20.20 -30.38
CA GLN A 262 -14.54 19.07 -30.51
C GLN A 262 -13.11 19.47 -30.10
N SER A 263 -12.67 20.66 -30.54
CA SER A 263 -11.38 21.22 -30.15
C SER A 263 -11.28 21.44 -28.64
N ASP A 264 -12.31 21.99 -27.99
CA ASP A 264 -12.32 22.19 -26.54
C ASP A 264 -12.21 20.85 -25.79
N LEU A 265 -12.92 19.82 -26.26
CA LEU A 265 -12.82 18.48 -25.68
C LEU A 265 -11.43 17.86 -25.87
N GLU A 266 -10.81 18.02 -27.05
CA GLU A 266 -9.45 17.54 -27.32
C GLU A 266 -8.42 18.25 -26.44
N TYR A 267 -8.50 19.57 -26.29
CA TYR A 267 -7.63 20.33 -25.38
C TYR A 267 -7.84 19.93 -23.93
N PHE A 268 -9.09 19.72 -23.49
CA PHE A 268 -9.38 19.20 -22.16
C PHE A 268 -8.74 17.83 -21.92
N LYS A 269 -8.86 16.88 -22.87
CA LYS A 269 -8.18 15.58 -22.80
C LYS A 269 -6.66 15.74 -22.75
N GLN A 270 -6.10 16.67 -23.51
CA GLN A 270 -4.66 16.97 -23.49
C GLN A 270 -4.21 17.53 -22.14
N HIS A 271 -4.98 18.43 -21.52
CA HIS A 271 -4.69 18.95 -20.18
C HIS A 271 -4.69 17.83 -19.13
N LEU A 272 -5.64 16.90 -19.20
CA LEU A 272 -5.63 15.71 -18.32
C LEU A 272 -4.35 14.88 -18.51
N LEU A 273 -3.93 14.64 -19.76
CA LEU A 273 -2.68 13.94 -20.04
C LEU A 273 -1.48 14.70 -19.48
N ASN A 274 -1.44 16.03 -19.60
CA ASN A 274 -0.34 16.85 -19.12
C ASN A 274 -0.22 16.80 -17.58
N ILE A 275 -1.34 16.80 -16.85
CA ILE A 275 -1.35 16.57 -15.38
C ILE A 275 -0.75 15.21 -15.06
N LEU A 276 -1.23 14.15 -15.73
CA LEU A 276 -0.79 12.78 -15.48
C LEU A 276 0.69 12.57 -15.80
N VAL A 277 1.18 13.17 -16.89
CA VAL A 277 2.59 13.11 -17.31
C VAL A 277 3.46 13.86 -16.31
N SER A 278 3.05 15.05 -15.86
CA SER A 278 3.75 15.81 -14.82
C SER A 278 3.89 14.97 -13.54
N GLN A 279 2.80 14.35 -13.08
CA GLN A 279 2.82 13.46 -11.92
C GLN A 279 3.70 12.22 -12.12
N LYS A 280 3.68 11.60 -13.31
CA LYS A 280 4.43 10.37 -13.62
C LYS A 280 5.95 10.55 -13.52
N ARG A 281 6.47 11.77 -13.74
CA ARG A 281 7.91 12.08 -13.63
C ARG A 281 8.49 11.73 -12.25
N PHE A 282 7.67 11.76 -11.19
CA PHE A 282 8.08 11.52 -9.80
C PHE A 282 7.88 10.08 -9.33
N ILE A 283 7.01 9.34 -10.00
CA ILE A 283 6.65 7.96 -9.63
C ILE A 283 7.05 6.96 -10.71
N SER A 284 8.24 7.13 -11.30
CA SER A 284 8.72 6.39 -12.47
C SER A 284 8.63 4.85 -12.34
N ASN A 285 8.71 4.33 -11.11
CA ASN A 285 8.65 2.89 -10.80
C ASN A 285 7.25 2.38 -10.41
N VAL A 286 6.21 3.22 -10.53
CA VAL A 286 4.84 2.90 -10.11
C VAL A 286 3.87 3.16 -11.26
N SER A 287 2.91 2.26 -11.47
CA SER A 287 1.87 2.47 -12.49
C SER A 287 0.91 3.59 -12.07
N LEU A 288 0.44 4.40 -13.04
CA LEU A 288 -0.56 5.45 -12.80
C LEU A 288 -1.83 4.89 -12.12
N ARG A 289 -2.25 3.68 -12.51
CA ARG A 289 -3.35 2.97 -11.85
C ARG A 289 -3.13 2.74 -10.36
N LYS A 290 -1.91 2.41 -9.95
CA LYS A 290 -1.57 2.24 -8.53
C LYS A 290 -1.52 3.60 -7.80
N TYR A 291 -1.11 4.67 -8.47
CA TYR A 291 -1.00 6.01 -7.88
C TYR A 291 -2.35 6.72 -7.71
N ILE A 292 -3.17 6.77 -8.77
CA ILE A 292 -4.47 7.46 -8.79
C ILE A 292 -5.58 6.59 -8.18
N GLY A 293 -5.35 5.27 -8.14
CA GLY A 293 -6.35 4.30 -7.70
C GLY A 293 -7.16 3.75 -8.88
N THR A 294 -7.61 2.49 -8.74
CA THR A 294 -8.26 1.77 -9.84
C THR A 294 -9.56 2.44 -10.29
N ASN A 295 -10.34 2.99 -9.36
CA ASN A 295 -11.58 3.70 -9.65
C ASN A 295 -11.33 4.86 -10.63
N TYR A 296 -10.67 5.91 -10.15
CA TYR A 296 -10.40 7.11 -10.94
C TYR A 296 -9.56 6.85 -12.18
N HIS A 297 -8.61 5.91 -12.13
CA HIS A 297 -7.87 5.51 -13.34
C HIS A 297 -8.80 4.98 -14.43
N SER A 298 -9.81 4.18 -14.10
CA SER A 298 -10.76 3.67 -15.10
C SER A 298 -11.65 4.78 -15.67
N LYS A 299 -12.12 5.70 -14.82
CA LYS A 299 -12.91 6.87 -15.23
C LYS A 299 -12.11 7.78 -16.17
N ILE A 300 -10.87 8.10 -15.80
CA ILE A 300 -9.98 8.94 -16.62
C ILE A 300 -9.63 8.26 -17.95
N GLN A 301 -9.36 6.95 -17.97
CA GLN A 301 -9.11 6.22 -19.22
C GLN A 301 -10.31 6.23 -20.17
N ARG A 302 -11.54 6.18 -19.65
CA ARG A 302 -12.76 6.33 -20.45
C ARG A 302 -12.93 7.75 -20.97
N ILE A 303 -12.65 8.77 -20.16
CA ILE A 303 -12.65 10.18 -20.61
C ILE A 303 -11.65 10.38 -21.76
N LEU A 304 -10.47 9.77 -21.67
CA LEU A 304 -9.42 9.86 -22.67
C LEU A 304 -9.69 9.00 -23.93
N SER A 305 -10.73 8.16 -23.95
CA SER A 305 -11.05 7.32 -25.11
C SER A 305 -11.94 8.06 -26.12
N ASP A 306 -12.16 7.43 -27.27
CA ASP A 306 -13.05 7.94 -28.32
C ASP A 306 -14.54 7.75 -27.99
N GLU A 307 -14.86 7.08 -26.87
CA GLU A 307 -16.24 6.88 -26.41
C GLU A 307 -16.87 8.20 -25.91
N VAL A 308 -16.05 9.10 -25.37
CA VAL A 308 -16.48 10.39 -24.83
C VAL A 308 -16.36 11.47 -25.89
N LYS A 309 -17.51 12.04 -26.28
CA LYS A 309 -17.65 13.03 -27.35
C LYS A 309 -18.20 14.37 -26.88
N THR A 310 -18.74 14.43 -25.66
CA THR A 310 -19.36 15.64 -25.09
C THR A 310 -18.93 15.82 -23.63
N PHE A 311 -19.09 17.02 -23.08
CA PHE A 311 -18.83 17.26 -21.66
C PHE A 311 -19.92 16.69 -20.75
N VAL A 312 -21.14 16.50 -21.27
CA VAL A 312 -22.18 15.67 -20.62
C VAL A 312 -21.70 14.21 -20.46
N ASP A 313 -21.02 13.64 -21.47
CA ASP A 313 -20.42 12.30 -21.35
C ASP A 313 -19.31 12.26 -20.29
N VAL A 314 -18.48 13.32 -20.20
CA VAL A 314 -17.42 13.44 -19.19
C VAL A 314 -18.00 13.35 -17.78
N GLU A 315 -19.02 14.17 -17.48
CA GLU A 315 -19.72 14.15 -16.18
C GLU A 315 -20.34 12.78 -15.91
N ARG A 316 -21.08 12.22 -16.88
CA ARG A 316 -21.70 10.89 -16.75
C ARG A 316 -20.68 9.81 -16.43
N VAL A 317 -19.52 9.79 -17.11
CA VAL A 317 -18.44 8.83 -16.83
C VAL A 317 -17.86 9.04 -15.43
N PHE A 318 -17.79 10.29 -14.97
CA PHE A 318 -17.22 10.61 -13.66
C PHE A 318 -18.16 10.30 -12.50
N GLU A 319 -19.48 10.42 -12.71
CA GLU A 319 -20.54 10.08 -11.76
C GLU A 319 -20.95 8.60 -11.80
N ASP A 320 -20.52 7.84 -12.80
CA ASP A 320 -20.81 6.42 -12.96
C ASP A 320 -20.16 5.55 -11.87
N GLU A 321 -20.91 5.35 -10.79
CA GLU A 321 -20.58 4.41 -9.71
C GLU A 321 -20.94 2.95 -10.07
N GLU A 322 -21.85 2.74 -11.02
CA GLU A 322 -22.32 1.40 -11.40
C GLU A 322 -21.22 0.59 -12.09
N THR A 323 -20.40 1.23 -12.93
CA THR A 323 -19.26 0.57 -13.61
C THR A 323 -18.26 0.02 -12.60
N ILE A 324 -17.98 0.75 -11.51
CA ILE A 324 -17.07 0.27 -10.46
C ILE A 324 -17.73 -0.85 -9.66
N ALA A 325 -19.01 -0.70 -9.30
CA ALA A 325 -19.77 -1.75 -8.65
C ALA A 325 -19.80 -3.03 -9.49
N ASN A 326 -19.93 -2.90 -10.82
CA ASN A 326 -19.86 -4.01 -11.77
C ASN A 326 -18.44 -4.59 -11.86
N TYR A 327 -17.39 -3.75 -11.86
CA TYR A 327 -16.00 -4.22 -11.77
C TYR A 327 -15.76 -5.01 -10.48
N HIS A 328 -16.23 -4.54 -9.34
CA HIS A 328 -16.15 -5.27 -8.07
C HIS A 328 -16.94 -6.58 -8.12
N ARG A 329 -18.16 -6.57 -8.66
CA ARG A 329 -18.96 -7.79 -8.89
C ARG A 329 -18.23 -8.79 -9.80
N LYS A 330 -17.69 -8.35 -10.94
CA LYS A 330 -16.92 -9.20 -11.88
C LYS A 330 -15.64 -9.71 -11.26
N LYS A 331 -14.91 -8.87 -10.52
CA LYS A 331 -13.71 -9.27 -9.76
C LYS A 331 -14.06 -10.32 -8.72
N GLN A 332 -15.15 -10.12 -7.97
CA GLN A 332 -15.61 -11.08 -6.97
C GLN A 332 -16.07 -12.38 -7.63
N ALA A 333 -16.82 -12.32 -8.73
CA ALA A 333 -17.22 -13.49 -9.51
C ALA A 333 -16.01 -14.26 -10.04
N PHE A 334 -15.02 -13.56 -10.63
CA PHE A 334 -13.76 -14.15 -11.06
C PHE A 334 -13.00 -14.80 -9.89
N ILE A 335 -12.94 -14.12 -8.73
CA ILE A 335 -12.32 -14.69 -7.53
C ILE A 335 -13.05 -15.97 -7.12
N ASN A 336 -14.37 -15.94 -7.07
CA ASN A 336 -15.19 -17.10 -6.68
C ASN A 336 -15.09 -18.25 -7.70
N GLU A 337 -14.93 -17.94 -8.99
CA GLU A 337 -14.77 -18.93 -10.07
C GLU A 337 -13.38 -19.57 -10.06
N LYS A 338 -12.31 -18.75 -10.01
CA LYS A 338 -10.92 -19.23 -10.09
C LYS A 338 -10.41 -19.79 -8.77
N PHE A 339 -10.84 -19.22 -7.66
CA PHE A 339 -10.44 -19.64 -6.33
C PHE A 339 -11.64 -20.29 -5.65
N LYS A 340 -11.66 -21.62 -5.66
CA LYS A 340 -12.58 -22.37 -4.79
C LYS A 340 -12.30 -21.95 -3.35
N ILE A 341 -13.35 -21.55 -2.62
CA ILE A 341 -13.27 -21.35 -1.17
C ILE A 341 -12.60 -22.62 -0.61
N PRO A 342 -11.45 -22.50 0.06
CA PRO A 342 -10.78 -23.66 0.61
C PRO A 342 -11.77 -24.46 1.46
N ALA A 343 -11.73 -25.79 1.39
CA ALA A 343 -12.54 -26.62 2.29
C ALA A 343 -12.38 -26.13 3.74
N SER A 344 -13.44 -26.23 4.55
CA SER A 344 -13.55 -25.70 5.92
C SER A 344 -12.28 -25.73 6.79
N PHE A 345 -11.50 -26.83 6.71
CA PHE A 345 -10.27 -27.04 7.48
C PHE A 345 -8.95 -26.70 6.74
N ARG A 346 -9.03 -26.27 5.48
CA ARG A 346 -7.89 -25.82 4.67
C ARG A 346 -7.51 -24.35 4.90
N LEU A 347 -8.33 -23.58 5.63
CA LEU A 347 -7.98 -22.25 6.14
C LEU A 347 -7.15 -22.39 7.44
N GLN A 348 -5.90 -22.82 7.29
CA GLN A 348 -4.99 -23.16 8.39
C GLN A 348 -4.12 -21.98 8.82
N ARG A 349 -3.94 -21.01 7.94
CA ARG A 349 -3.11 -19.82 8.18
C ARG A 349 -3.97 -18.57 8.19
N TYR A 350 -3.58 -17.60 9.01
CA TYR A 350 -4.27 -16.32 9.07
C TYR A 350 -4.31 -15.64 7.69
N GLU A 351 -3.24 -15.78 6.91
CA GLU A 351 -3.13 -15.15 5.58
C GLU A 351 -4.02 -15.80 4.50
N GLU A 352 -4.62 -16.96 4.80
CA GLU A 352 -5.57 -17.60 3.90
C GLU A 352 -6.98 -16.99 4.03
N PHE A 353 -7.21 -16.18 5.08
CA PHE A 353 -8.44 -15.41 5.20
C PHE A 353 -8.36 -14.14 4.36
N THR A 354 -9.20 -14.07 3.32
CA THR A 354 -9.37 -12.85 2.51
C THR A 354 -10.27 -11.82 3.18
N ASP A 355 -11.09 -12.25 4.14
CA ASP A 355 -11.99 -11.42 4.93
C ASP A 355 -11.61 -11.53 6.42
N PRO A 356 -11.15 -10.43 7.05
CA PRO A 356 -10.84 -10.39 8.48
C PRO A 356 -12.03 -10.78 9.38
N SER A 357 -13.28 -10.58 8.93
CA SER A 357 -14.47 -10.93 9.73
C SER A 357 -14.58 -12.44 9.97
N VAL A 358 -14.25 -13.25 8.95
CA VAL A 358 -14.21 -14.72 9.06
C VAL A 358 -13.10 -15.14 10.02
N ALA A 359 -11.93 -14.49 9.92
CA ALA A 359 -10.81 -14.79 10.80
C ALA A 359 -11.14 -14.49 12.28
N ALA A 360 -11.86 -13.40 12.55
CA ALA A 360 -12.31 -13.04 13.88
C ALA A 360 -13.35 -14.03 14.44
N ARG A 361 -14.34 -14.45 13.64
CA ARG A 361 -15.33 -15.46 14.08
C ARG A 361 -14.71 -16.82 14.37
N LEU A 362 -13.69 -17.22 13.62
CA LEU A 362 -12.98 -18.50 13.81
C LEU A 362 -11.87 -18.45 14.86
N PHE A 363 -11.58 -17.27 15.42
CA PHE A 363 -10.53 -17.14 16.42
C PHE A 363 -11.05 -17.58 17.79
N VAL A 364 -10.45 -18.64 18.32
CA VAL A 364 -10.67 -19.10 19.69
C VAL A 364 -9.44 -18.72 20.52
N PRO A 365 -9.48 -17.62 21.30
CA PRO A 365 -8.35 -17.22 22.11
C PRO A 365 -8.17 -18.15 23.32
N PHE A 366 -6.92 -18.36 23.71
CA PHE A 366 -6.57 -18.88 25.02
C PHE A 366 -6.49 -17.70 25.99
N VAL A 367 -7.41 -17.61 26.94
CA VAL A 367 -7.70 -16.39 27.72
C VAL A 367 -6.47 -15.89 28.49
N GLU A 368 -5.70 -16.81 29.07
CA GLU A 368 -4.50 -16.54 29.86
C GLU A 368 -3.34 -15.99 29.00
N LEU A 369 -3.27 -16.39 27.74
CA LEU A 369 -2.29 -15.87 26.79
C LEU A 369 -2.77 -14.54 26.19
N GLN A 370 -4.06 -14.46 25.82
CA GLN A 370 -4.66 -13.26 25.25
C GLN A 370 -4.56 -12.08 26.22
N SER A 371 -4.84 -12.29 27.50
CA SER A 371 -4.72 -11.26 28.53
C SER A 371 -3.30 -10.70 28.62
N LYS A 372 -2.26 -11.54 28.60
CA LYS A 372 -0.85 -11.11 28.60
C LYS A 372 -0.47 -10.33 27.33
N ILE A 373 -0.97 -10.75 26.17
CA ILE A 373 -0.69 -10.08 24.90
C ILE A 373 -1.45 -8.73 24.81
N ASN A 374 -2.63 -8.62 25.40
CA ASN A 374 -3.47 -7.42 25.35
C ASN A 374 -2.96 -6.27 26.25
N VAL A 375 -2.13 -6.55 27.26
CA VAL A 375 -1.56 -5.52 28.15
C VAL A 375 -0.87 -4.42 27.32
N PHE A 376 -1.08 -3.16 27.71
CA PHE A 376 -0.37 -2.03 27.11
C PHE A 376 1.13 -2.10 27.48
N GLY A 377 1.96 -2.34 26.48
CA GLY A 377 3.38 -2.60 26.64
C GLY A 377 3.97 -3.31 25.44
N ASN A 378 5.30 -3.20 25.28
CA ASN A 378 5.99 -3.83 24.18
C ASN A 378 5.98 -5.36 24.36
N VAL A 379 5.48 -6.08 23.36
CA VAL A 379 5.36 -7.55 23.43
C VAL A 379 5.97 -8.19 22.20
N TYR A 380 6.86 -9.14 22.42
CA TYR A 380 7.35 -10.05 21.39
C TYR A 380 6.61 -11.38 21.49
N VAL A 381 5.78 -11.68 20.50
CA VAL A 381 5.04 -12.93 20.38
C VAL A 381 5.86 -13.91 19.56
N SER A 382 6.50 -14.85 20.26
CA SER A 382 7.38 -15.86 19.67
C SER A 382 6.72 -17.25 19.68
N GLY A 383 7.38 -18.22 19.05
CA GLY A 383 6.94 -19.61 19.02
C GLY A 383 7.10 -20.25 17.65
N ASN A 384 6.80 -21.53 17.57
CA ASN A 384 7.02 -22.37 16.39
C ASN A 384 6.05 -22.04 15.25
N ARG A 385 6.42 -22.45 14.04
CA ARG A 385 5.60 -22.20 12.85
C ARG A 385 4.22 -22.85 12.96
N GLY A 386 3.16 -22.04 12.84
CA GLY A 386 1.77 -22.50 12.88
C GLY A 386 1.13 -22.51 14.28
N SER A 387 1.80 -21.98 15.31
CA SER A 387 1.28 -21.87 16.68
C SER A 387 0.14 -20.86 16.86
N GLY A 388 -0.14 -20.02 15.85
CA GLY A 388 -1.23 -19.02 15.89
C GLY A 388 -0.79 -17.58 16.17
N LYS A 389 0.52 -17.28 16.20
CA LYS A 389 1.08 -15.94 16.47
C LYS A 389 0.38 -14.80 15.72
N SER A 390 0.28 -14.93 14.40
CA SER A 390 -0.38 -13.95 13.52
C SER A 390 -1.84 -13.71 13.92
N THR A 391 -2.56 -14.76 14.32
CA THR A 391 -3.96 -14.66 14.73
C THR A 391 -4.12 -13.94 16.06
N TYR A 392 -3.24 -14.20 17.04
CA TYR A 392 -3.24 -13.46 18.31
C TYR A 392 -2.93 -11.97 18.11
N LEU A 393 -1.98 -11.67 17.23
CA LEU A 393 -1.61 -10.28 16.95
C LEU A 393 -2.72 -9.56 16.19
N SER A 394 -3.27 -10.17 15.14
CA SER A 394 -4.35 -9.58 14.35
C SER A 394 -5.66 -9.44 15.13
N ALA A 395 -5.89 -10.24 16.16
CA ALA A 395 -7.03 -10.06 17.06
C ALA A 395 -7.04 -8.71 17.79
N LEU A 396 -5.87 -8.06 17.95
CA LEU A 396 -5.76 -6.71 18.51
C LEU A 396 -5.93 -5.61 17.46
N ALA A 397 -5.97 -5.96 16.17
CA ALA A 397 -6.03 -4.99 15.09
C ALA A 397 -7.44 -4.40 14.95
N TYR A 398 -7.50 -3.13 14.60
CA TYR A 398 -8.73 -2.52 14.14
C TYR A 398 -8.94 -2.84 12.66
N PHE A 399 -9.97 -3.63 12.36
CA PHE A 399 -10.38 -3.95 11.00
C PHE A 399 -11.76 -3.33 10.72
N PRO A 400 -11.85 -2.31 9.86
CA PRO A 400 -13.11 -1.63 9.58
C PRO A 400 -14.23 -2.51 9.00
N SER A 401 -13.87 -3.65 8.42
CA SER A 401 -14.81 -4.61 7.85
C SER A 401 -15.47 -5.52 8.88
N ILE A 402 -15.08 -5.43 10.16
CA ILE A 402 -15.62 -6.25 11.25
C ILE A 402 -16.63 -5.42 12.04
N GLU A 403 -17.89 -5.85 12.04
CA GLU A 403 -18.99 -5.16 12.74
C GLU A 403 -18.80 -5.11 14.26
N VAL A 404 -18.34 -6.23 14.84
CA VAL A 404 -18.05 -6.35 16.28
C VAL A 404 -16.56 -6.63 16.44
N PRO A 405 -15.74 -5.60 16.73
CA PRO A 405 -14.30 -5.79 16.87
C PRO A 405 -13.98 -6.65 18.10
N LEU A 406 -12.90 -7.43 18.01
CA LEU A 406 -12.47 -8.32 19.11
C LEU A 406 -11.95 -7.54 20.33
N VAL A 407 -11.54 -6.29 20.13
CA VAL A 407 -11.13 -5.36 21.19
C VAL A 407 -11.81 -4.02 20.92
N ASP A 408 -12.25 -3.33 21.97
CA ASP A 408 -12.89 -2.02 21.82
C ASP A 408 -11.87 -0.98 21.32
N PRO A 409 -12.07 -0.37 20.13
CA PRO A 409 -11.15 0.63 19.58
C PRO A 409 -11.06 1.92 20.43
N ARG A 410 -12.01 2.17 21.34
CA ARG A 410 -11.96 3.27 22.32
C ARG A 410 -10.90 3.04 23.41
N GLU A 411 -10.51 1.77 23.61
CA GLU A 411 -9.47 1.38 24.55
C GLU A 411 -8.17 1.04 23.82
N VAL A 412 -8.25 0.22 22.76
CA VAL A 412 -7.11 -0.29 22.00
C VAL A 412 -7.37 -0.16 20.50
N PHE A 413 -6.58 0.67 19.83
CA PHE A 413 -6.62 0.80 18.38
C PHE A 413 -5.38 0.18 17.76
N GLY A 414 -5.52 -1.04 17.21
CA GLY A 414 -4.42 -1.78 16.62
C GLY A 414 -4.14 -1.42 15.16
N ILE A 415 -2.96 -0.89 14.89
CA ILE A 415 -2.44 -0.55 13.56
C ILE A 415 -1.65 -1.75 13.03
N TYR A 416 -2.24 -2.48 12.08
CA TYR A 416 -1.75 -3.79 11.65
C TYR A 416 -0.86 -3.75 10.39
N PHE A 417 0.34 -4.31 10.52
CA PHE A 417 1.31 -4.48 9.44
C PHE A 417 1.51 -5.97 9.11
N PRO A 418 0.89 -6.49 8.03
CA PRO A 418 1.14 -7.84 7.55
C PRO A 418 2.48 -7.90 6.77
N CYS A 419 3.61 -7.92 7.49
CA CYS A 419 4.96 -7.76 6.92
C CYS A 419 5.29 -8.73 5.77
N ARG A 420 4.68 -9.92 5.78
CA ARG A 420 4.83 -10.95 4.72
C ARG A 420 4.41 -10.51 3.32
N GLN A 421 3.54 -9.51 3.21
CA GLN A 421 3.07 -8.99 1.92
C GLN A 421 4.11 -8.09 1.23
N GLY A 422 5.31 -7.95 1.82
CA GLY A 422 6.41 -7.21 1.24
C GLY A 422 6.39 -5.72 1.55
N GLU A 423 5.63 -5.31 2.57
CA GLU A 423 5.51 -3.91 3.04
C GLU A 423 6.87 -3.24 3.26
N PHE A 424 7.85 -4.04 3.71
CA PHE A 424 9.23 -3.61 3.97
C PHE A 424 10.25 -4.25 3.01
N LYS A 425 9.82 -4.89 1.92
CA LYS A 425 10.72 -5.59 0.98
C LYS A 425 11.50 -4.64 0.08
N ALA A 426 10.94 -3.46 -0.21
CA ALA A 426 11.53 -2.47 -1.11
C ALA A 426 12.68 -1.66 -0.48
N PHE A 427 12.90 -1.76 0.84
CA PHE A 427 13.99 -1.04 1.49
C PHE A 427 15.34 -1.58 0.99
N PRO A 428 16.23 -0.71 0.48
CA PRO A 428 17.47 -1.15 -0.15
C PRO A 428 18.32 -1.93 0.84
N LYS A 429 18.82 -3.09 0.39
CA LYS A 429 19.89 -3.84 1.07
C LYS A 429 21.24 -3.11 1.03
N ALA A 430 21.31 -1.92 0.43
CA ALA A 430 22.54 -1.20 0.17
C ALA A 430 23.24 -0.81 1.48
N ALA A 431 24.51 -1.15 1.62
CA ALA A 431 25.37 -0.68 2.71
C ALA A 431 25.38 0.87 2.76
N GLY A 432 25.18 1.49 3.93
CA GLY A 432 25.32 2.95 4.10
C GLY A 432 24.02 3.78 4.25
N SER A 433 22.84 3.20 4.46
CA SER A 433 21.64 4.01 4.76
C SER A 433 21.66 4.49 6.21
N ASP A 434 21.60 5.81 6.42
CA ASP A 434 21.42 6.48 7.71
C ASP A 434 20.20 5.89 8.47
N GLY A 435 20.43 5.37 9.69
CA GLY A 435 19.39 4.76 10.53
C GLY A 435 18.24 5.72 10.83
N LYS A 436 18.51 7.02 10.95
CA LYS A 436 17.48 8.05 11.18
C LYS A 436 16.54 8.19 9.99
N LYS A 437 17.05 8.10 8.76
CA LYS A 437 16.21 8.11 7.55
C LYS A 437 15.29 6.90 7.50
N LEU A 438 15.80 5.72 7.88
CA LEU A 438 14.97 4.51 7.90
C LEU A 438 13.87 4.60 8.97
N LEU A 439 14.22 5.08 10.16
CA LEU A 439 13.27 5.33 11.25
C LEU A 439 12.17 6.32 10.80
N HIS A 440 12.55 7.41 10.12
CA HIS A 440 11.60 8.35 9.54
C HIS A 440 10.60 7.65 8.60
N ILE A 441 11.06 6.78 7.69
CA ILE A 441 10.16 6.08 6.77
C ILE A 441 9.25 5.08 7.52
N VAL A 442 9.77 4.39 8.54
CA VAL A 442 8.96 3.47 9.37
C VAL A 442 7.87 4.23 10.11
N ILE A 443 8.19 5.37 10.72
CA ILE A 443 7.21 6.24 11.39
C ILE A 443 6.20 6.77 10.37
N PHE A 444 6.66 7.26 9.22
CA PHE A 444 5.77 7.76 8.16
C PHE A 444 4.76 6.70 7.69
N LYS A 445 5.19 5.43 7.58
CA LYS A 445 4.29 4.30 7.30
C LYS A 445 3.26 4.07 8.41
N ILE A 446 3.63 4.22 9.68
CA ILE A 446 2.72 4.14 10.83
C ILE A 446 1.66 5.23 10.76
N LEU A 447 2.07 6.49 10.55
CA LEU A 447 1.17 7.65 10.40
C LEU A 447 0.14 7.40 9.29
N ARG A 448 0.60 7.01 8.09
CA ARG A 448 -0.29 6.72 6.96
C ARG A 448 -1.23 5.56 7.26
N ARG A 449 -0.73 4.46 7.81
CA ARG A 449 -1.55 3.27 8.11
C ARG A 449 -2.60 3.55 9.17
N ALA A 450 -2.28 4.37 10.17
CA ALA A 450 -3.24 4.81 11.19
C ALA A 450 -4.38 5.61 10.55
N LEU A 451 -4.07 6.61 9.73
CA LEU A 451 -5.08 7.40 9.03
C LEU A 451 -5.90 6.56 8.03
N GLU A 452 -5.28 5.59 7.35
CA GLU A 452 -5.97 4.68 6.42
C GLU A 452 -6.97 3.79 7.16
N ALA A 453 -6.60 3.29 8.35
CA ALA A 453 -7.50 2.51 9.20
C ALA A 453 -8.67 3.37 9.72
N ILE A 454 -8.42 4.63 10.07
CA ILE A 454 -9.44 5.59 10.52
C ILE A 454 -10.38 5.96 9.37
N SER A 455 -9.86 6.35 8.20
CA SER A 455 -10.68 6.77 7.05
C SER A 455 -11.58 5.66 6.53
N SER A 456 -11.11 4.42 6.66
CA SER A 456 -11.85 3.23 6.22
C SER A 456 -12.95 2.80 7.19
N SER A 457 -13.11 3.45 8.35
CA SER A 457 -14.12 3.14 9.36
C SER A 457 -15.54 3.25 8.78
N ARG A 458 -16.18 2.10 8.53
CA ARG A 458 -17.59 2.00 8.10
C ARG A 458 -18.50 1.43 9.17
N VAL A 459 -17.98 1.24 10.39
CA VAL A 459 -18.71 0.61 11.49
C VAL A 459 -19.78 1.59 11.96
N GLU A 460 -21.03 1.37 11.53
CA GLU A 460 -22.19 2.21 11.90
C GLU A 460 -22.40 2.24 13.42
N THR A 461 -22.03 1.17 14.12
CA THR A 461 -22.16 1.04 15.58
C THR A 461 -21.14 1.86 16.37
N LEU A 462 -20.03 2.27 15.75
CA LEU A 462 -19.00 3.09 16.37
C LEU A 462 -18.28 3.99 15.35
N PRO A 463 -18.92 5.07 14.89
CA PRO A 463 -18.34 5.95 13.90
C PRO A 463 -17.10 6.67 14.46
N ILE A 464 -15.99 6.56 13.74
CA ILE A 464 -14.78 7.35 14.00
C ILE A 464 -14.84 8.58 13.09
N GLN A 465 -15.39 9.67 13.61
CA GLN A 465 -15.51 10.95 12.90
C GLN A 465 -14.60 12.01 13.50
N ALA A 466 -13.97 12.79 12.64
CA ALA A 466 -13.15 13.92 13.05
C ALA A 466 -14.03 15.13 13.41
N LYS A 467 -13.64 15.90 14.42
CA LYS A 467 -14.18 17.25 14.68
C LYS A 467 -13.61 18.27 13.68
N SER A 468 -12.31 18.19 13.45
CA SER A 468 -11.54 18.96 12.47
C SER A 468 -10.26 18.17 12.17
N LEU A 469 -9.73 18.31 10.95
CA LEU A 469 -8.47 17.73 10.52
C LEU A 469 -7.32 18.75 10.46
N ASP A 470 -7.58 20.01 10.83
CA ASP A 470 -6.61 21.13 10.74
C ASP A 470 -5.31 20.80 11.50
N ASN A 471 -5.42 20.30 12.74
CA ASN A 471 -4.26 19.94 13.56
C ASN A 471 -3.45 18.78 12.97
N ILE A 472 -4.11 17.83 12.28
CA ILE A 472 -3.42 16.73 11.58
C ILE A 472 -2.66 17.30 10.38
N GLN A 473 -3.30 18.18 9.62
CA GLN A 473 -2.68 18.83 8.47
C GLN A 473 -1.48 19.68 8.90
N GLU A 474 -1.63 20.51 9.94
CA GLU A 474 -0.55 21.32 10.50
C GLU A 474 0.63 20.44 10.97
N PHE A 475 0.34 19.39 11.73
CA PHE A 475 1.37 18.44 12.17
C PHE A 475 2.13 17.84 10.99
N LEU A 476 1.41 17.31 9.98
CA LEU A 476 2.01 16.64 8.83
C LEU A 476 2.80 17.59 7.94
N ASN A 477 2.35 18.83 7.76
CA ASN A 477 3.03 19.83 6.93
C ASN A 477 4.45 20.15 7.42
N ASN A 478 4.77 19.92 8.69
CA ASN A 478 6.13 20.04 9.22
C ASN A 478 7.12 19.00 8.65
N PHE A 479 6.61 17.91 8.08
CA PHE A 479 7.38 16.76 7.59
C PHE A 479 7.14 16.48 6.10
N LEU A 480 6.42 17.35 5.41
CA LEU A 480 6.14 17.24 3.98
C LEU A 480 6.91 18.31 3.21
N PRO A 481 7.42 18.01 2.00
CA PRO A 481 8.02 19.03 1.16
C PRO A 481 6.97 20.08 0.79
N ALA A 482 7.39 21.34 0.66
CA ALA A 482 6.52 22.42 0.21
C ALA A 482 5.84 22.05 -1.13
N PRO A 483 4.55 22.37 -1.33
CA PRO A 483 3.68 23.19 -0.48
C PRO A 483 2.94 22.41 0.63
N GLY A 484 3.31 21.15 0.91
CA GLY A 484 2.63 20.30 1.89
C GLY A 484 1.30 19.73 1.39
N ILE A 485 0.35 19.54 2.30
CA ILE A 485 -1.03 19.14 1.98
C ILE A 485 -1.75 20.37 1.43
N VAL A 486 -2.13 20.28 0.16
CA VAL A 486 -2.94 21.29 -0.51
C VAL A 486 -4.41 20.87 -0.41
N PRO A 487 -5.28 21.70 0.19
CA PRO A 487 -6.68 21.35 0.34
C PRO A 487 -7.39 21.34 -1.03
N ILE A 488 -8.34 20.43 -1.17
CA ILE A 488 -9.21 20.23 -2.34
C ILE A 488 -10.66 20.32 -1.82
N GLU A 489 -11.59 20.65 -2.70
CA GLU A 489 -13.03 20.66 -2.40
C GLU A 489 -13.50 19.36 -1.73
N PRO A 490 -14.03 19.42 -0.49
CA PRO A 490 -14.49 18.24 0.26
C PRO A 490 -15.62 17.46 -0.44
N GLU A 491 -16.45 18.14 -1.24
CA GLU A 491 -17.50 17.56 -2.08
C GLU A 491 -16.91 16.72 -3.23
N VAL A 492 -15.65 16.97 -3.57
CA VAL A 492 -14.91 16.22 -4.57
C VAL A 492 -14.27 15.00 -3.92
N ILE A 493 -13.47 15.23 -2.87
CA ILE A 493 -12.76 14.18 -2.14
C ILE A 493 -12.75 14.54 -0.67
N PRO A 494 -13.13 13.60 0.24
CA PRO A 494 -13.04 13.81 1.67
C PRO A 494 -11.62 14.26 2.08
N GLU A 495 -11.53 15.22 2.98
CA GLU A 495 -10.26 15.83 3.37
C GLU A 495 -9.24 14.81 3.89
N ILE A 496 -9.68 13.80 4.65
CA ILE A 496 -8.81 12.70 5.12
C ILE A 496 -8.24 11.87 3.95
N ASP A 497 -9.01 11.67 2.88
CA ASP A 497 -8.55 10.95 1.70
C ASP A 497 -7.55 11.80 0.90
N ASN A 498 -7.74 13.12 0.85
CA ASN A 498 -6.77 14.05 0.29
C ASN A 498 -5.42 13.99 1.04
N ILE A 499 -5.46 14.00 2.37
CA ILE A 499 -4.27 13.80 3.23
C ILE A 499 -3.60 12.46 2.90
N LEU A 500 -4.37 11.37 2.85
CA LEU A 500 -3.85 10.04 2.52
C LEU A 500 -3.24 9.96 1.11
N GLY A 501 -3.81 10.66 0.13
CA GLY A 501 -3.27 10.79 -1.21
C GLY A 501 -1.88 11.44 -1.20
N THR A 502 -1.71 12.51 -0.42
CA THR A 502 -0.41 13.18 -0.22
C THR A 502 0.60 12.27 0.48
N LEU A 503 0.19 11.60 1.57
CA LEU A 503 1.08 10.67 2.28
C LEU A 503 1.51 9.50 1.39
N ARG A 504 0.58 8.92 0.62
CA ARG A 504 0.90 7.83 -0.30
C ARG A 504 1.93 8.26 -1.35
N LYS A 505 1.81 9.47 -1.88
CA LYS A 505 2.79 10.01 -2.82
C LYS A 505 4.18 10.11 -2.18
N VAL A 506 4.28 10.73 -1.02
CA VAL A 506 5.56 10.92 -0.31
C VAL A 506 6.17 9.57 0.08
N GLU A 507 5.37 8.60 0.52
CA GLU A 507 5.86 7.24 0.78
C GLU A 507 6.44 6.58 -0.49
N LEU A 508 5.76 6.71 -1.64
CA LEU A 508 6.26 6.15 -2.89
C LEU A 508 7.55 6.83 -3.35
N ASP A 509 7.66 8.14 -3.12
CA ASP A 509 8.89 8.90 -3.39
C ASP A 509 10.03 8.42 -2.49
N LEU A 510 9.81 8.35 -1.17
CA LEU A 510 10.76 7.80 -0.18
C LEU A 510 11.21 6.36 -0.51
N GLN A 511 10.36 5.54 -1.13
CA GLN A 511 10.71 4.19 -1.60
C GLN A 511 11.52 4.18 -2.91
N SER A 512 11.32 5.19 -3.78
CA SER A 512 11.99 5.30 -5.07
C SER A 512 13.40 5.89 -4.96
N LEU A 513 13.65 6.67 -3.91
CA LEU A 513 14.91 7.37 -3.70
C LEU A 513 16.03 6.40 -3.31
N THR A 514 17.11 6.42 -4.09
CA THR A 514 18.45 6.07 -3.58
C THR A 514 18.79 7.11 -2.50
N PRO A 515 19.44 6.77 -1.35
CA PRO A 515 19.55 7.61 -0.15
C PRO A 515 20.07 9.06 -0.29
N SER A 516 20.53 9.44 -1.48
CA SER A 516 21.21 10.68 -1.86
C SER A 516 20.31 11.77 -2.48
N ARG A 517 19.01 11.52 -2.74
CA ARG A 517 18.10 12.51 -3.39
C ARG A 517 17.01 13.12 -2.50
N VAL A 518 16.98 12.83 -1.19
CA VAL A 518 16.07 13.54 -0.29
C VAL A 518 16.53 15.00 -0.25
N GLU A 519 15.71 15.93 -0.73
CA GLU A 519 16.02 17.35 -0.62
C GLU A 519 16.30 17.71 0.86
N PRO A 520 17.37 18.46 1.15
CA PRO A 520 17.91 18.64 2.50
C PRO A 520 17.03 19.47 3.46
N ALA A 521 15.79 19.81 3.12
CA ALA A 521 14.98 20.80 3.84
C ALA A 521 13.89 20.22 4.76
N VAL A 522 13.61 18.92 4.73
CA VAL A 522 12.51 18.34 5.54
C VAL A 522 13.04 17.72 6.83
N ARG A 523 12.51 18.18 7.98
CA ARG A 523 12.77 17.59 9.30
C ARG A 523 12.42 16.10 9.28
N LEU A 524 13.33 15.25 9.77
CA LEU A 524 13.05 13.82 9.90
C LEU A 524 12.13 13.54 11.09
N LEU A 525 11.25 12.56 10.92
CA LEU A 525 10.34 12.09 11.98
C LEU A 525 11.13 11.29 13.02
N SER A 526 10.83 11.54 14.29
CA SER A 526 11.39 10.86 15.45
C SER A 526 10.30 10.15 16.29
N PRO A 527 10.65 9.26 17.23
CA PRO A 527 9.67 8.62 18.11
C PRO A 527 8.83 9.62 18.92
N SER A 528 9.40 10.79 19.25
CA SER A 528 8.68 11.87 19.92
C SER A 528 7.58 12.47 19.03
N ASP A 529 7.82 12.59 17.73
CA ASP A 529 6.84 13.09 16.77
C ASP A 529 5.70 12.07 16.58
N LEU A 530 5.99 10.77 16.63
CA LEU A 530 4.95 9.72 16.60
C LEU A 530 4.02 9.82 17.82
N LYS A 531 4.56 10.14 19.00
CA LYS A 531 3.74 10.41 20.19
C LYS A 531 2.83 11.62 19.97
N VAL A 532 3.40 12.75 19.53
CA VAL A 532 2.64 13.98 19.24
C VAL A 532 1.53 13.71 18.22
N PHE A 533 1.83 12.95 17.16
CA PHE A 533 0.84 12.53 16.18
C PHE A 533 -0.36 11.82 16.83
N PHE A 534 -0.11 10.85 17.72
CA PHE A 534 -1.20 10.15 18.38
C PHE A 534 -1.99 11.01 19.37
N ASP A 535 -1.36 12.00 20.02
CA ASP A 535 -2.11 13.00 20.80
C ASP A 535 -3.03 13.82 19.88
N VAL A 536 -2.53 14.30 18.74
CA VAL A 536 -3.32 15.00 17.73
C VAL A 536 -4.50 14.13 17.23
N ILE A 537 -4.29 12.82 17.02
CA ILE A 537 -5.39 11.90 16.67
C ILE A 537 -6.45 11.84 17.79
N ARG A 538 -6.04 11.74 19.07
CA ARG A 538 -6.98 11.69 20.20
C ARG A 538 -7.81 12.98 20.31
N ASP A 539 -7.22 14.12 19.98
CA ASP A 539 -7.89 15.42 20.00
C ASP A 539 -8.86 15.59 18.82
N CYS A 540 -8.44 15.20 17.61
CA CYS A 540 -9.24 15.28 16.40
C CYS A 540 -10.42 14.29 16.40
N PHE A 541 -10.26 13.11 16.99
CA PHE A 541 -11.25 12.03 16.96
C PHE A 541 -11.79 11.71 18.37
N PRO A 542 -12.97 12.24 18.76
CA PRO A 542 -13.52 12.06 20.11
C PRO A 542 -13.69 10.60 20.53
N THR A 543 -14.07 9.74 19.58
CA THR A 543 -14.18 8.29 19.80
C THR A 543 -12.86 7.67 20.26
N LEU A 544 -11.73 8.24 19.84
CA LEU A 544 -10.39 7.74 20.18
C LEU A 544 -9.75 8.51 21.35
N ALA A 545 -10.48 9.40 22.02
CA ALA A 545 -9.91 10.31 23.02
C ALA A 545 -9.21 9.61 24.20
N ARG A 546 -9.50 8.33 24.49
CA ARG A 546 -8.86 7.54 25.56
C ARG A 546 -8.05 6.34 25.05
N THR A 547 -7.98 6.18 23.73
CA THR A 547 -7.40 5.03 23.07
C THR A 547 -5.90 4.93 23.30
N LYS A 548 -5.43 3.69 23.42
CA LYS A 548 -4.02 3.30 23.30
C LYS A 548 -3.77 2.71 21.92
N PHE A 549 -2.71 3.15 21.26
CA PHE A 549 -2.39 2.71 19.91
C PHE A 549 -1.44 1.50 19.95
N HIS A 550 -1.88 0.35 19.46
CA HIS A 550 -1.04 -0.83 19.39
C HIS A 550 -0.47 -0.93 17.98
N ILE A 551 0.85 -0.80 17.81
CA ILE A 551 1.49 -0.93 16.50
C ILE A 551 1.93 -2.38 16.34
N LEU A 552 1.31 -3.08 15.40
CA LEU A 552 1.35 -4.53 15.30
C LEU A 552 2.16 -4.96 14.07
N PHE A 553 3.36 -5.49 14.26
CA PHE A 553 4.21 -6.02 13.19
C PHE A 553 4.12 -7.55 13.11
N ASP A 554 3.41 -8.07 12.11
CA ASP A 554 3.33 -9.52 11.87
C ASP A 554 4.40 -10.02 10.89
N ASP A 555 5.58 -10.35 11.43
CA ASP A 555 6.71 -10.96 10.73
C ASP A 555 6.86 -12.47 11.03
N ALA A 556 5.75 -13.17 11.33
CA ALA A 556 5.83 -14.61 11.50
C ALA A 556 6.22 -15.31 10.16
N GLY A 557 6.71 -16.56 10.18
CA GLY A 557 7.24 -17.23 8.98
C GLY A 557 8.72 -16.94 8.68
N THR A 558 9.08 -16.78 7.40
CA THR A 558 10.46 -16.40 7.01
C THR A 558 10.68 -14.92 7.39
N PRO A 559 11.86 -14.45 7.85
CA PRO A 559 12.03 -13.02 8.14
C PRO A 559 11.79 -12.17 6.88
N TYR A 560 10.66 -11.46 6.84
CA TYR A 560 10.26 -10.55 5.77
C TYR A 560 10.63 -9.11 6.10
N VAL A 561 10.75 -8.78 7.38
CA VAL A 561 11.28 -7.49 7.85
C VAL A 561 12.81 -7.52 7.80
N PRO A 562 13.45 -6.68 6.98
CA PRO A 562 14.91 -6.59 6.94
C PRO A 562 15.51 -6.19 8.29
N GLN A 563 16.72 -6.67 8.61
CA GLN A 563 17.37 -6.41 9.91
C GLN A 563 17.47 -4.92 10.28
N ARG A 564 17.68 -4.03 9.31
CA ARG A 564 17.70 -2.59 9.57
C ARG A 564 16.33 -2.03 9.95
N VAL A 565 15.26 -2.56 9.36
CA VAL A 565 13.89 -2.17 9.75
C VAL A 565 13.57 -2.73 11.14
N GLN A 566 14.04 -3.94 11.46
CA GLN A 566 13.96 -4.47 12.83
C GLN A 566 14.65 -3.53 13.83
N ALA A 567 15.78 -2.94 13.46
CA ALA A 567 16.48 -1.96 14.30
C ALA A 567 15.67 -0.68 14.52
N SER A 568 15.03 -0.13 13.48
CA SER A 568 14.10 1.01 13.64
C SER A 568 12.87 0.66 14.49
N ILE A 569 12.37 -0.58 14.42
CA ILE A 569 11.30 -1.06 15.31
C ILE A 569 11.80 -1.12 16.77
N CYS A 570 13.05 -1.54 16.98
CA CYS A 570 13.68 -1.55 18.31
C CYS A 570 13.86 -0.13 18.85
N ASP A 571 14.23 0.85 18.02
CA ASP A 571 14.29 2.27 18.41
C ASP A 571 12.93 2.78 18.92
N LEU A 572 11.83 2.34 18.29
CA LEU A 572 10.48 2.67 18.73
C LEU A 572 10.07 1.98 20.04
N MET A 573 10.60 0.78 20.31
CA MET A 573 10.34 0.04 21.55
C MET A 573 11.00 0.73 22.76
N ILE A 574 12.24 1.18 22.63
CA ILE A 574 12.96 1.84 23.73
C ILE A 574 12.49 3.29 23.97
N ALA A 575 11.74 3.87 23.03
CA ALA A 575 11.25 5.22 23.15
C ALA A 575 10.21 5.34 24.27
N SER A 576 10.50 6.17 25.27
CA SER A 576 9.58 6.46 26.36
C SER A 576 8.31 7.14 25.82
N ASN A 577 7.18 6.45 25.94
CA ASN A 577 5.89 6.97 25.52
C ASN A 577 4.77 6.25 26.29
N ASN A 578 3.60 6.90 26.38
CA ASN A 578 2.43 6.39 27.11
C ASN A 578 1.19 6.28 26.21
N LEU A 579 1.35 6.45 24.90
CA LEU A 579 0.24 6.47 23.93
C LEU A 579 0.24 5.26 23.02
N TYR A 580 1.42 4.75 22.67
CA TYR A 580 1.57 3.61 21.80
C TYR A 580 2.46 2.52 22.40
N CYS A 581 2.28 1.29 21.94
CA CYS A 581 3.21 0.21 22.23
C CYS A 581 3.46 -0.62 20.97
N ILE A 582 4.62 -1.25 20.91
CA ILE A 582 5.01 -2.08 19.77
C ILE A 582 4.78 -3.55 20.10
N LYS A 583 4.02 -4.25 19.26
CA LYS A 583 3.84 -5.69 19.38
C LYS A 583 4.33 -6.38 18.10
N VAL A 584 5.24 -7.32 18.24
CA VAL A 584 5.88 -8.01 17.11
C VAL A 584 5.61 -9.50 17.22
N SER A 585 5.11 -10.12 16.14
CA SER A 585 5.13 -11.58 16.01
C SER A 585 6.23 -12.01 15.05
N ALA A 586 7.06 -12.97 15.45
CA ALA A 586 8.05 -13.59 14.56
C ALA A 586 8.30 -15.05 14.93
N GLU A 587 9.01 -15.79 14.08
CA GLU A 587 9.51 -17.12 14.48
C GLU A 587 10.64 -16.97 15.50
N LYS A 588 10.83 -18.00 16.32
CA LYS A 588 11.92 -18.01 17.31
C LYS A 588 13.27 -17.84 16.60
N ASN A 589 14.12 -16.95 17.13
CA ASN A 589 15.43 -16.60 16.58
C ASN A 589 15.42 -15.89 15.20
N SER A 590 14.29 -15.39 14.70
CA SER A 590 14.23 -14.67 13.42
C SER A 590 14.31 -13.14 13.56
N PHE A 591 14.00 -12.60 14.73
CA PHE A 591 14.02 -11.17 15.03
C PHE A 591 15.27 -10.82 15.86
N LYS A 592 15.95 -9.74 15.50
CA LYS A 592 17.11 -9.21 16.25
C LYS A 592 16.70 -8.01 17.10
N PHE A 593 16.94 -8.12 18.39
CA PHE A 593 16.64 -7.08 19.40
C PHE A 593 17.82 -6.11 19.54
N LEU A 594 18.07 -5.33 18.49
CA LEU A 594 19.20 -4.41 18.39
C LEU A 594 18.72 -3.09 17.77
N THR A 595 18.99 -1.96 18.40
CA THR A 595 18.66 -0.61 17.89
C THR A 595 19.54 -0.21 16.70
N CYS A 596 19.23 0.93 16.06
CA CYS A 596 20.09 1.47 15.00
C CYS A 596 21.50 1.84 15.51
N ASP A 597 21.61 2.19 16.79
CA ASP A 597 22.87 2.51 17.49
C ASP A 597 23.49 1.27 18.16
N GLU A 598 23.08 0.06 17.77
CA GLU A 598 23.61 -1.22 18.26
C GLU A 598 23.39 -1.48 19.77
N LYS A 599 22.42 -0.81 20.40
CA LYS A 599 21.98 -1.12 21.77
C LYS A 599 21.11 -2.39 21.75
N ILE A 600 21.44 -3.34 22.62
CA ILE A 600 20.65 -4.57 22.81
C ILE A 600 19.44 -4.26 23.71
N LEU A 601 18.26 -4.76 23.34
CA LEU A 601 17.06 -4.62 24.18
C LEU A 601 16.98 -5.74 25.21
N GLU A 602 16.57 -5.39 26.43
CA GLU A 602 16.47 -6.31 27.57
C GLU A 602 15.04 -6.83 27.77
N VAL A 603 14.91 -8.16 27.87
CA VAL A 603 13.63 -8.82 28.20
C VAL A 603 13.20 -8.46 29.63
N GLY A 604 11.96 -8.03 29.80
CA GLY A 604 11.37 -7.64 31.08
C GLY A 604 11.50 -6.15 31.40
N HIS A 605 12.44 -5.45 30.77
CA HIS A 605 12.59 -3.99 30.87
C HIS A 605 12.06 -3.29 29.60
N ASP A 606 12.61 -3.63 28.43
CA ASP A 606 12.27 -2.95 27.17
C ASP A 606 11.08 -3.62 26.46
N TYR A 607 10.92 -4.94 26.62
CA TYR A 607 9.81 -5.71 26.07
C TYR A 607 9.55 -7.01 26.87
N PHE A 608 8.35 -7.55 26.74
CA PHE A 608 7.99 -8.86 27.29
C PHE A 608 7.92 -9.91 26.18
N GLU A 609 8.63 -11.03 26.36
CA GLU A 609 8.49 -12.18 25.45
C GLU A 609 7.33 -13.08 25.87
N GLN A 610 6.44 -13.38 24.93
CA GLN A 610 5.36 -14.36 25.06
C GLN A 610 5.58 -15.46 24.03
N ASP A 611 6.30 -16.52 24.42
CA ASP A 611 6.45 -17.72 23.60
C ASP A 611 5.14 -18.53 23.63
N ILE A 612 4.35 -18.45 22.55
CA ILE A 612 3.07 -19.13 22.44
C ILE A 612 3.25 -20.65 22.49
N SER A 613 4.31 -21.16 21.86
CA SER A 613 4.60 -22.60 21.88
C SER A 613 4.87 -23.05 23.30
N TYR A 614 5.68 -22.28 24.04
CA TYR A 614 5.91 -22.54 25.46
C TYR A 614 4.60 -22.52 26.26
N ASN A 615 3.77 -21.48 26.13
CA ASN A 615 2.53 -21.35 26.91
C ASN A 615 1.52 -22.50 26.62
N LEU A 616 1.37 -22.91 25.36
CA LEU A 616 0.48 -24.02 24.96
C LEU A 616 1.09 -25.40 25.29
N VAL A 617 2.42 -25.52 25.43
CA VAL A 617 3.13 -26.76 25.77
C VAL A 617 3.32 -26.95 27.30
N LEU A 618 3.40 -25.89 28.09
CA LEU A 618 3.77 -25.96 29.52
C LEU A 618 2.66 -25.78 30.54
N GLY A 619 1.40 -25.83 30.10
CA GLY A 619 0.29 -25.95 31.04
C GLY A 619 0.54 -26.98 32.15
N ALA A 620 1.25 -28.07 31.86
CA ALA A 620 1.47 -29.16 32.80
C ALA A 620 2.42 -28.91 34.00
N SER A 621 3.17 -27.79 34.11
CA SER A 621 4.09 -27.65 35.27
C SER A 621 4.48 -26.23 35.70
N GLY A 622 4.24 -25.18 34.91
CA GLY A 622 4.63 -23.80 35.27
C GLY A 622 3.47 -22.82 35.49
N SER A 623 2.30 -23.08 34.90
CA SER A 623 1.14 -22.16 34.89
C SER A 623 -0.12 -22.74 35.53
N GLY A 624 -0.07 -23.98 36.05
CA GLY A 624 -1.20 -24.63 36.73
C GLY A 624 -2.32 -25.14 35.81
N LEU A 625 -2.09 -25.20 34.49
CA LEU A 625 -3.12 -25.59 33.51
C LEU A 625 -3.12 -27.10 33.26
N SER A 626 -4.25 -27.75 33.52
CA SER A 626 -4.38 -29.18 33.24
C SER A 626 -4.29 -29.50 31.74
N THR A 627 -3.73 -30.65 31.39
CA THR A 627 -3.73 -31.17 29.99
C THR A 627 -5.15 -31.19 29.41
N LYS A 628 -6.17 -31.40 30.26
CA LYS A 628 -7.58 -31.41 29.89
C LYS A 628 -8.09 -30.04 29.43
N GLN A 629 -7.69 -28.95 30.09
CA GLN A 629 -8.05 -27.59 29.68
C GLN A 629 -7.46 -27.23 28.31
N LEU A 630 -6.21 -27.62 28.06
CA LEU A 630 -5.56 -27.44 26.76
C LEU A 630 -6.26 -28.25 25.67
N GLU A 631 -6.56 -29.53 25.94
CA GLU A 631 -7.32 -30.36 24.99
C GLU A 631 -8.68 -29.72 24.66
N GLN A 632 -9.42 -29.26 25.67
CA GLN A 632 -10.70 -28.57 25.46
C GLN A 632 -10.55 -27.28 24.63
N HIS A 633 -9.50 -26.49 24.85
CA HIS A 633 -9.23 -25.32 24.01
C HIS A 633 -9.04 -25.70 22.54
N PHE A 634 -8.24 -26.72 22.25
CA PHE A 634 -8.00 -27.15 20.88
C PHE A 634 -9.18 -27.88 20.25
N ARG A 635 -9.98 -28.58 21.05
CA ARG A 635 -11.27 -29.12 20.63
C ARG A 635 -12.17 -27.98 20.15
N ARG A 636 -12.33 -26.92 20.94
CA ARG A 636 -13.11 -25.73 20.55
C ARG A 636 -12.67 -25.09 19.24
N ILE A 637 -11.36 -25.06 18.93
CA ILE A 637 -10.86 -24.56 17.63
C ILE A 637 -11.48 -25.34 16.45
N VAL A 638 -11.65 -26.65 16.59
CA VAL A 638 -12.27 -27.50 15.56
C VAL A 638 -13.79 -27.35 15.57
N GLU A 639 -14.41 -27.34 16.76
CA GLU A 639 -15.85 -27.24 16.92
C GLU A 639 -16.41 -25.91 16.38
N GLU A 640 -15.76 -24.78 16.66
CA GLU A 640 -16.16 -23.46 16.12
C GLU A 640 -16.10 -23.43 14.59
N ARG A 641 -15.15 -24.15 13.97
CA ARG A 641 -15.12 -24.31 12.52
C ARG A 641 -16.26 -25.19 12.02
N LEU A 642 -16.55 -26.31 12.69
CA LEU A 642 -17.68 -27.15 12.31
C LEU A 642 -19.00 -26.36 12.36
N LYS A 643 -19.17 -25.50 13.38
CA LYS A 643 -20.32 -24.59 13.50
C LYS A 643 -20.37 -23.54 12.38
N GLU A 644 -19.30 -22.76 12.20
CA GLU A 644 -19.23 -21.69 11.18
C GLU A 644 -19.48 -22.25 9.77
N PHE A 645 -18.91 -23.43 9.46
CA PHE A 645 -19.10 -24.09 8.17
C PHE A 645 -20.34 -24.99 8.09
N LYS A 646 -21.21 -24.96 9.10
CA LYS A 646 -22.53 -25.61 9.15
C LYS A 646 -22.48 -27.12 8.91
N TYR A 647 -21.53 -27.81 9.52
CA TYR A 647 -21.51 -29.27 9.55
C TYR A 647 -22.68 -29.82 10.38
N ARG A 648 -23.14 -31.03 10.06
CA ARG A 648 -24.27 -31.68 10.75
C ARG A 648 -24.03 -31.91 12.25
N SER A 649 -22.78 -32.15 12.65
CA SER A 649 -22.38 -32.12 14.05
C SER A 649 -21.26 -31.11 14.25
N SER A 650 -21.30 -30.40 15.38
CA SER A 650 -20.21 -29.54 15.84
C SER A 650 -19.19 -30.29 16.68
N ASN A 651 -19.47 -31.53 17.12
CA ASN A 651 -18.55 -32.32 17.93
C ASN A 651 -17.59 -33.11 17.01
N VAL A 652 -16.29 -32.90 17.18
CA VAL A 652 -15.26 -33.59 16.38
C VAL A 652 -15.21 -35.10 16.66
N GLU A 653 -15.58 -35.54 17.87
CA GLU A 653 -15.56 -36.95 18.25
C GLU A 653 -16.63 -37.77 17.51
N ASP A 654 -17.73 -37.14 17.10
CA ASP A 654 -18.75 -37.81 16.28
C ASP A 654 -18.20 -38.25 14.92
N TYR A 655 -17.07 -37.66 14.49
CA TYR A 655 -16.37 -37.99 13.26
C TYR A 655 -15.09 -38.81 13.49
N LEU A 656 -14.33 -38.54 14.55
CA LEU A 656 -13.03 -39.19 14.76
C LEU A 656 -13.08 -40.35 15.77
N GLY A 657 -14.09 -40.40 16.64
CA GLY A 657 -14.13 -41.23 17.84
C GLY A 657 -13.15 -40.74 18.93
N ASP A 658 -13.30 -41.21 20.16
CA ASP A 658 -12.33 -40.99 21.23
C ASP A 658 -11.86 -42.32 21.84
N HIS A 659 -10.70 -42.78 21.37
CA HIS A 659 -10.14 -44.09 21.74
C HIS A 659 -9.01 -43.93 22.75
N ILE A 660 -9.39 -43.70 24.00
CA ILE A 660 -8.46 -43.61 25.14
C ILE A 660 -7.70 -44.95 25.26
N GLY A 661 -6.38 -44.92 25.10
CA GLY A 661 -5.52 -46.11 25.14
C GLY A 661 -5.02 -46.61 23.78
N ASN A 662 -5.46 -46.04 22.66
CA ASN A 662 -4.94 -46.36 21.32
C ASN A 662 -3.41 -46.24 21.24
N HIS A 663 -2.84 -45.30 22.00
CA HIS A 663 -1.40 -45.13 22.14
C HIS A 663 -0.66 -46.43 22.51
N GLN A 664 -1.10 -47.14 23.56
CA GLN A 664 -0.49 -48.40 24.00
C GLN A 664 -0.62 -49.50 22.94
N GLN A 665 -1.76 -49.53 22.23
CA GLN A 665 -1.98 -50.47 21.12
C GLN A 665 -1.03 -50.22 19.96
N ILE A 666 -0.80 -48.95 19.60
CA ILE A 666 0.18 -48.57 18.56
C ILE A 666 1.57 -49.04 18.97
N MET A 667 1.99 -48.74 20.21
CA MET A 667 3.29 -49.16 20.73
C MET A 667 3.51 -50.66 20.62
N HIS A 668 2.55 -51.44 21.15
CA HIS A 668 2.63 -52.89 21.14
C HIS A 668 2.67 -53.44 19.71
N ARG A 669 1.86 -52.89 18.80
CA ARG A 669 1.84 -53.32 17.39
C ARG A 669 3.10 -52.95 16.63
N VAL A 670 3.70 -51.79 16.88
CA VAL A 670 4.98 -51.38 16.28
C VAL A 670 6.10 -52.31 16.76
N LEU A 671 6.16 -52.57 18.06
CA LEU A 671 7.16 -53.45 18.68
C LEU A 671 7.08 -54.89 18.14
N LEU A 672 5.87 -55.40 17.92
CA LEU A 672 5.64 -56.71 17.30
C LEU A 672 5.80 -56.72 15.77
N ARG A 673 6.24 -55.62 15.15
CA ARG A 673 6.33 -55.44 13.68
C ARG A 673 5.03 -55.79 12.95
N SER A 674 3.89 -55.54 13.60
CA SER A 674 2.57 -55.75 13.01
C SER A 674 2.38 -54.84 11.80
N ARG A 675 1.60 -55.30 10.81
CA ARG A 675 1.23 -54.51 9.63
C ARG A 675 0.13 -53.47 9.90
N LYS A 676 -0.45 -53.42 11.11
CA LYS A 676 -1.62 -52.58 11.44
C LYS A 676 -1.46 -51.66 12.69
N PRO A 677 -0.35 -50.93 12.91
CA PRO A 677 -0.29 -49.89 13.94
C PRO A 677 -1.02 -48.64 13.42
N PHE A 678 -2.31 -48.49 13.75
CA PHE A 678 -3.12 -47.38 13.24
C PHE A 678 -3.11 -46.20 14.21
N TYR A 679 -2.75 -45.01 13.72
CA TYR A 679 -3.04 -43.74 14.39
C TYR A 679 -4.49 -43.34 14.08
N TYR A 680 -5.36 -43.24 15.09
CA TYR A 680 -6.77 -42.88 14.93
C TYR A 680 -7.38 -42.40 16.27
N GLY A 681 -8.53 -41.73 16.19
CA GLY A 681 -9.22 -41.14 17.33
C GLY A 681 -8.75 -39.73 17.65
N TRP A 682 -9.63 -38.95 18.28
CA TRP A 682 -9.36 -37.59 18.74
C TRP A 682 -8.10 -37.52 19.62
N THR A 683 -7.99 -38.41 20.61
CA THR A 683 -6.80 -38.52 21.47
C THR A 683 -5.49 -38.62 20.67
N ALA A 684 -5.45 -39.41 19.59
CA ALA A 684 -4.24 -39.52 18.76
C ALA A 684 -4.00 -38.26 17.92
N VAL A 685 -5.05 -37.73 17.28
CA VAL A 685 -4.97 -36.54 16.42
C VAL A 685 -4.49 -35.32 17.20
N TRP A 686 -5.07 -35.07 18.38
CA TRP A 686 -4.66 -33.98 19.27
C TRP A 686 -3.20 -34.10 19.72
N ASN A 687 -2.76 -35.30 20.13
CA ASN A 687 -1.38 -35.50 20.58
C ASN A 687 -0.37 -35.38 19.45
N ILE A 688 -0.67 -35.89 18.25
CA ILE A 688 0.19 -35.82 17.07
C ILE A 688 0.26 -34.40 16.51
N ALA A 689 -0.81 -33.62 16.65
CA ALA A 689 -0.82 -32.20 16.29
C ALA A 689 0.20 -31.37 17.10
N ASP A 690 0.75 -31.94 18.18
CA ASP A 690 1.79 -31.34 19.02
C ASP A 690 1.40 -29.93 19.49
N ARG A 691 0.12 -29.79 19.88
CA ARG A 691 -0.46 -28.54 20.41
C ARG A 691 -0.25 -27.33 19.51
N THR A 692 -0.28 -27.56 18.20
CA THR A 692 -0.15 -26.52 17.19
C THR A 692 -1.45 -26.44 16.37
N PRO A 693 -2.18 -25.31 16.38
CA PRO A 693 -3.49 -25.23 15.72
C PRO A 693 -3.42 -25.60 14.24
N ARG A 694 -2.36 -25.17 13.55
CA ARG A 694 -2.14 -25.53 12.13
C ARG A 694 -2.08 -27.03 11.90
N ASN A 695 -1.31 -27.76 12.70
CA ASN A 695 -1.15 -29.21 12.53
C ASN A 695 -2.47 -29.92 12.83
N LEU A 696 -3.19 -29.47 13.87
CA LEU A 696 -4.51 -30.01 14.22
C LEU A 696 -5.48 -29.87 13.04
N LEU A 697 -5.61 -28.67 12.48
CA LEU A 697 -6.50 -28.38 11.37
C LEU A 697 -6.10 -29.14 10.10
N GLU A 698 -4.80 -29.29 9.82
CA GLU A 698 -4.31 -30.09 8.71
C GLU A 698 -4.67 -31.57 8.86
N LEU A 699 -4.45 -32.16 10.04
CA LEU A 699 -4.80 -33.55 10.34
C LEU A 699 -6.31 -33.79 10.17
N VAL A 700 -7.15 -32.95 10.78
CA VAL A 700 -8.61 -33.06 10.63
C VAL A 700 -9.02 -32.91 9.15
N SER A 701 -8.45 -31.93 8.44
CA SER A 701 -8.75 -31.71 7.02
C SER A 701 -8.44 -32.91 6.15
N GLU A 702 -7.29 -33.56 6.33
CA GLU A 702 -6.90 -34.70 5.50
C GLU A 702 -7.66 -35.97 5.87
N ILE A 703 -8.01 -36.16 7.16
CA ILE A 703 -8.89 -37.26 7.57
C ILE A 703 -10.28 -37.09 6.93
N PHE A 704 -10.85 -35.88 6.98
CA PHE A 704 -12.14 -35.58 6.38
C PHE A 704 -12.10 -35.77 4.85
N ALA A 705 -11.01 -35.35 4.20
CA ALA A 705 -10.82 -35.57 2.77
C ALA A 705 -10.71 -37.07 2.41
N ALA A 706 -9.95 -37.85 3.19
CA ALA A 706 -9.81 -39.30 2.99
C ALA A 706 -11.14 -40.04 3.16
N ALA A 707 -11.96 -39.61 4.11
CA ALA A 707 -13.28 -40.16 4.41
C ALA A 707 -14.42 -39.53 3.60
N LYS A 708 -14.13 -38.56 2.72
CA LYS A 708 -15.12 -37.80 1.94
C LYS A 708 -16.21 -37.13 2.80
N ILE A 709 -15.84 -36.62 3.97
CA ILE A 709 -16.74 -35.88 4.86
C ILE A 709 -16.96 -34.46 4.30
N SER A 710 -18.23 -34.08 4.19
CA SER A 710 -18.69 -32.75 3.79
C SER A 710 -19.69 -32.21 4.81
N LYS A 711 -20.10 -30.94 4.66
CA LYS A 711 -21.13 -30.32 5.52
C LYS A 711 -22.45 -31.09 5.52
N ASP A 712 -22.76 -31.80 4.43
CA ASP A 712 -24.01 -32.54 4.23
C ASP A 712 -23.92 -33.98 4.73
N THR A 713 -22.72 -34.45 5.06
CA THR A 713 -22.47 -35.81 5.53
C THR A 713 -23.04 -35.99 6.94
N LYS A 714 -23.86 -37.03 7.14
CA LYS A 714 -24.33 -37.41 8.48
C LYS A 714 -23.12 -37.76 9.38
N PRO A 715 -23.11 -37.39 10.66
CA PRO A 715 -22.00 -37.73 11.55
C PRO A 715 -21.82 -39.25 11.65
N PHE A 716 -20.59 -39.72 11.48
CA PHE A 716 -20.19 -41.11 11.68
C PHE A 716 -18.68 -41.17 11.96
N GLU A 717 -18.27 -42.17 12.74
CA GLU A 717 -16.86 -42.38 13.04
C GLU A 717 -16.08 -42.90 11.83
N VAL A 718 -15.06 -42.17 11.41
CA VAL A 718 -14.17 -42.55 10.31
C VAL A 718 -13.38 -43.79 10.68
N MET A 719 -13.34 -44.76 9.77
CA MET A 719 -12.58 -46.00 9.94
C MET A 719 -11.10 -45.74 10.30
N ALA A 720 -10.60 -46.45 11.31
CA ALA A 720 -9.23 -46.31 11.82
C ALA A 720 -8.14 -46.39 10.73
N ARG A 721 -8.37 -47.20 9.68
CA ARG A 721 -7.44 -47.33 8.55
C ARG A 721 -7.33 -46.03 7.74
N ASP A 722 -8.44 -45.33 7.51
CA ASP A 722 -8.48 -44.12 6.71
C ASP A 722 -7.90 -42.93 7.49
N GLN A 723 -8.22 -42.84 8.80
CA GLN A 723 -7.57 -41.88 9.69
C GLN A 723 -6.05 -42.05 9.68
N ASN A 724 -5.58 -43.30 9.88
CA ASN A 724 -4.15 -43.61 9.87
C ASN A 724 -3.48 -43.25 8.54
N ARG A 725 -4.12 -43.57 7.42
CA ARG A 725 -3.59 -43.26 6.09
C ARG A 725 -3.40 -41.76 5.92
N ALA A 726 -4.37 -40.94 6.32
CA ALA A 726 -4.27 -39.49 6.26
C ALA A 726 -3.16 -38.93 7.17
N ILE A 727 -3.10 -39.40 8.43
CA ILE A 727 -2.10 -38.97 9.41
C ILE A 727 -0.67 -39.30 8.94
N VAL A 728 -0.43 -40.52 8.46
CA VAL A 728 0.88 -40.93 7.93
C VAL A 728 1.24 -40.13 6.68
N ALA A 729 0.30 -39.91 5.76
CA ALA A 729 0.54 -39.13 4.56
C ALA A 729 0.96 -37.68 4.87
N ILE A 730 0.34 -37.03 5.86
CA ILE A 730 0.77 -35.70 6.34
C ILE A 730 2.19 -35.78 6.89
N SER A 731 2.45 -36.75 7.76
CA SER A 731 3.76 -36.92 8.40
C SER A 731 4.89 -37.08 7.37
N GLU A 732 4.70 -37.94 6.37
CA GLU A 732 5.65 -38.18 5.28
C GLU A 732 5.82 -36.95 4.37
N LYS A 733 4.72 -36.25 4.06
CA LYS A 733 4.74 -34.99 3.31
C LYS A 733 5.51 -33.91 4.06
N ARG A 734 5.35 -33.81 5.39
CA ARG A 734 6.08 -32.84 6.22
C ARG A 734 7.57 -33.18 6.29
N LEU A 735 7.92 -34.45 6.47
CA LEU A 735 9.31 -34.91 6.47
C LEU A 735 9.99 -34.60 5.13
N SER A 736 9.40 -35.05 4.02
CA SER A 736 9.94 -34.80 2.67
C SER A 736 10.02 -33.31 2.33
N GLY A 737 9.04 -32.51 2.78
CA GLY A 737 9.01 -31.06 2.62
C GLY A 737 10.19 -30.33 3.26
N LEU A 738 10.85 -30.89 4.28
CA LEU A 738 12.07 -30.29 4.86
C LEU A 738 13.18 -30.11 3.82
N SER A 739 13.26 -31.01 2.83
CA SER A 739 14.27 -30.95 1.76
C SER A 739 14.10 -29.74 0.83
N GLN A 740 12.92 -29.12 0.82
CA GLN A 740 12.58 -27.99 -0.06
C GLN A 740 12.93 -26.63 0.55
N PHE A 741 13.37 -26.56 1.80
CA PHE A 741 13.77 -25.29 2.40
C PHE A 741 14.99 -24.68 1.69
N ALA A 742 14.81 -23.46 1.20
CA ALA A 742 15.87 -22.67 0.58
C ALA A 742 16.93 -22.26 1.61
N GLY A 743 18.18 -22.20 1.16
CA GLY A 743 19.33 -21.81 1.98
C GLY A 743 20.52 -22.74 1.77
N SER A 744 21.71 -22.23 2.09
CA SER A 744 22.94 -23.01 2.07
C SER A 744 23.70 -22.82 3.36
N LEU A 745 24.31 -23.89 3.83
CA LEU A 745 25.22 -23.91 4.97
C LEU A 745 26.64 -24.15 4.46
N ARG A 746 27.64 -23.65 5.19
CA ARG A 746 29.03 -24.06 5.00
C ARG A 746 29.36 -25.16 6.00
N LEU A 747 29.57 -26.38 5.52
CA LEU A 747 29.99 -27.52 6.32
C LEU A 747 31.37 -27.94 5.85
N ASN A 748 32.37 -27.90 6.73
CA ASN A 748 33.77 -28.24 6.41
C ASN A 748 34.32 -27.50 5.17
N GLY A 749 33.92 -26.24 4.97
CA GLY A 749 34.32 -25.44 3.80
C GLY A 749 33.45 -25.64 2.54
N GLU A 750 32.62 -26.68 2.49
CA GLU A 750 31.75 -26.97 1.35
C GLU A 750 30.34 -26.39 1.52
N LYS A 751 29.73 -25.98 0.41
CA LYS A 751 28.37 -25.45 0.39
C LYS A 751 27.35 -26.60 0.33
N SER A 752 26.66 -26.84 1.43
CA SER A 752 25.59 -27.83 1.52
C SER A 752 24.19 -27.18 1.51
N SER A 753 23.17 -27.93 1.07
CA SER A 753 21.78 -27.48 1.10
C SER A 753 21.22 -27.56 2.52
N LEU A 754 20.70 -26.45 3.04
CA LEU A 754 20.07 -26.39 4.36
C LEU A 754 18.90 -27.38 4.46
N GLY A 755 17.98 -27.35 3.49
CA GLY A 755 16.81 -28.24 3.50
C GLY A 755 17.18 -29.73 3.52
N ARG A 756 18.17 -30.14 2.71
CA ARG A 756 18.67 -31.53 2.73
C ARG A 756 19.25 -31.90 4.09
N GLN A 757 19.99 -31.00 4.72
CA GLN A 757 20.56 -31.25 6.05
C GLN A 757 19.46 -31.43 7.11
N LEU A 758 18.47 -30.53 7.16
CA LEU A 758 17.34 -30.63 8.08
C LEU A 758 16.59 -31.95 7.92
N HIS A 759 16.33 -32.35 6.67
CA HIS A 759 15.73 -33.65 6.37
C HIS A 759 16.58 -34.81 6.90
N GLN A 760 17.89 -34.81 6.64
CA GLN A 760 18.78 -35.89 7.06
C GLN A 760 18.89 -36.03 8.59
N VAL A 761 18.98 -34.91 9.31
CA VAL A 761 18.99 -34.91 10.78
C VAL A 761 17.67 -35.51 11.30
N THR A 762 16.54 -35.02 10.80
CA THR A 762 15.20 -35.47 11.23
C THR A 762 14.97 -36.95 10.94
N ALA A 763 15.32 -37.40 9.73
CA ALA A 763 15.18 -38.80 9.32
C ALA A 763 16.10 -39.73 10.12
N THR A 764 17.30 -39.26 10.45
CA THR A 764 18.23 -40.00 11.31
C THR A 764 17.67 -40.14 12.71
N LEU A 765 17.21 -39.04 13.30
CA LEU A 765 16.66 -39.02 14.65
C LEU A 765 15.45 -39.96 14.78
N GLY A 766 14.46 -39.81 13.88
CA GLY A 766 13.28 -40.66 13.86
C GLY A 766 13.62 -42.14 13.63
N SER A 767 14.60 -42.44 12.76
CA SER A 767 15.07 -43.80 12.56
C SER A 767 15.73 -44.38 13.82
N VAL A 768 16.52 -43.59 14.56
CA VAL A 768 17.15 -44.02 15.80
C VAL A 768 16.10 -44.33 16.86
N PHE A 769 15.10 -43.46 17.04
CA PHE A 769 13.98 -43.70 17.95
C PHE A 769 13.18 -44.94 17.60
N HIS A 770 12.95 -45.19 16.29
CA HIS A 770 12.31 -46.41 15.84
C HIS A 770 13.13 -47.66 16.16
N THR A 771 14.46 -47.62 15.95
CA THR A 771 15.33 -48.74 16.28
C THR A 771 15.31 -49.04 17.78
N TYR A 772 15.42 -48.04 18.65
CA TYR A 772 15.30 -48.23 20.09
C TYR A 772 13.98 -48.86 20.52
N LEU A 773 12.87 -48.50 19.88
CA LEU A 773 11.56 -49.07 20.20
C LEU A 773 11.46 -50.55 19.78
N VAL A 774 11.99 -50.91 18.61
CA VAL A 774 11.93 -52.28 18.08
C VAL A 774 12.88 -53.23 18.81
N ASP A 775 14.01 -52.72 19.30
CA ASP A 775 15.03 -53.52 19.99
C ASP A 775 14.58 -54.00 21.38
N GLN A 776 13.61 -53.32 22.00
CA GLN A 776 13.05 -53.68 23.30
C GLN A 776 12.12 -54.92 23.27
N ARG A 777 12.05 -55.64 22.15
CA ARG A 777 11.10 -56.75 21.93
C ARG A 777 11.23 -57.87 22.97
N GLU A 778 12.46 -58.24 23.32
CA GLU A 778 12.70 -59.31 24.32
C GLU A 778 12.41 -58.83 25.75
N ALA A 779 12.70 -57.56 26.07
CA ALA A 779 12.40 -56.98 27.38
C ALA A 779 10.89 -56.90 27.67
N VAL A 780 10.06 -56.70 26.64
CA VAL A 780 8.59 -56.65 26.76
C VAL A 780 7.95 -58.03 26.95
N LYS A 781 8.58 -59.12 26.47
CA LYS A 781 8.13 -60.49 26.79
C LYS A 781 8.18 -60.79 28.30
N GLY A 782 9.03 -60.07 29.05
CA GLY A 782 9.12 -60.14 30.52
C GLY A 782 8.13 -59.23 31.27
N GLY A 783 7.09 -58.70 30.62
CA GLY A 783 6.04 -57.91 31.27
C GLY A 783 6.35 -56.42 31.50
N LYS A 784 7.51 -55.91 31.06
CA LYS A 784 7.85 -54.49 31.13
C LYS A 784 7.19 -53.69 30.01
N GLN A 785 6.73 -52.48 30.31
CA GLN A 785 6.22 -51.55 29.29
C GLN A 785 7.36 -51.09 28.37
N PRO A 786 7.14 -51.02 27.04
CA PRO A 786 8.14 -50.48 26.12
C PRO A 786 8.37 -48.99 26.39
N ARG A 787 9.62 -48.54 26.28
CA ARG A 787 10.03 -47.15 26.49
C ARG A 787 10.10 -46.40 25.16
N GLN A 788 9.47 -45.23 25.07
CA GLN A 788 9.54 -44.35 23.91
C GLN A 788 10.56 -43.23 24.07
N TYR A 789 11.36 -43.04 23.02
CA TYR A 789 12.25 -41.90 22.87
C TYR A 789 11.63 -40.89 21.91
N LEU A 790 11.39 -39.67 22.38
CA LEU A 790 10.95 -38.54 21.56
C LEU A 790 11.75 -37.27 21.81
N ALA A 791 12.71 -37.30 22.72
CA ALA A 791 13.50 -36.14 23.10
C ALA A 791 14.98 -36.49 23.16
N ILE A 792 15.81 -35.47 22.94
CA ILE A 792 17.25 -35.51 23.10
C ILE A 792 17.59 -34.65 24.32
N GLU A 793 18.32 -35.21 25.26
CA GLU A 793 18.88 -34.51 26.41
C GLU A 793 20.38 -34.35 26.19
N ARG A 794 20.89 -33.12 26.27
CA ARG A 794 22.32 -32.86 26.19
C ARG A 794 22.97 -33.04 27.56
N ASN A 795 23.91 -33.97 27.66
CA ASN A 795 24.58 -34.35 28.91
C ASN A 795 25.58 -33.31 29.43
N ASP A 796 25.96 -32.34 28.60
CA ASP A 796 26.90 -31.27 28.93
C ASP A 796 26.41 -29.90 28.45
N LEU A 797 27.05 -28.85 28.97
CA LEU A 797 26.82 -27.44 28.62
C LEU A 797 27.90 -26.89 27.67
N ALA A 798 28.70 -27.76 27.05
CA ALA A 798 29.75 -27.30 26.14
C ALA A 798 29.16 -26.57 24.93
N ASN A 799 29.84 -25.53 24.45
CA ASN A 799 29.38 -24.78 23.29
C ASN A 799 29.41 -25.66 22.04
N LEU A 800 28.38 -25.55 21.21
CA LEU A 800 28.41 -26.15 19.88
C LEU A 800 29.24 -25.26 18.95
N SER A 801 29.86 -25.87 17.96
CA SER A 801 30.44 -25.19 16.82
C SER A 801 29.38 -24.31 16.13
N PRO A 802 29.79 -23.16 15.54
CA PRO A 802 28.85 -22.23 14.91
C PRO A 802 27.96 -22.88 13.84
N ALA A 803 28.49 -23.84 13.08
CA ALA A 803 27.74 -24.57 12.07
C ALA A 803 26.65 -25.49 12.69
N ALA A 804 26.98 -26.21 13.77
CA ALA A 804 26.01 -27.06 14.47
C ALA A 804 24.92 -26.21 15.15
N GLU A 805 25.31 -25.09 15.76
CA GLU A 805 24.36 -24.15 16.36
C GLU A 805 23.42 -23.52 15.31
N GLU A 806 23.93 -23.19 14.13
CA GLU A 806 23.10 -22.70 13.02
C GLU A 806 22.04 -23.73 12.61
N ILE A 807 22.44 -25.00 12.42
CA ILE A 807 21.50 -26.09 12.09
C ILE A 807 20.46 -26.27 13.19
N LEU A 808 20.88 -26.29 14.46
CA LEU A 808 19.98 -26.40 15.60
C LEU A 808 18.95 -25.27 15.63
N LYS A 809 19.40 -24.01 15.47
CA LYS A 809 18.52 -22.84 15.38
C LYS A 809 17.50 -23.01 14.26
N LYS A 810 17.90 -23.54 13.10
CA LYS A 810 16.98 -23.82 11.98
C LYS A 810 16.01 -24.97 12.27
N LEU A 811 16.44 -26.04 12.93
CA LEU A 811 15.53 -27.13 13.35
C LEU A 811 14.44 -26.62 14.28
N VAL A 812 14.77 -25.70 15.20
CA VAL A 812 13.81 -25.04 16.08
C VAL A 812 12.92 -24.07 15.30
N THR A 813 13.51 -23.19 14.49
CA THR A 813 12.77 -22.20 13.67
C THR A 813 11.72 -22.87 12.78
N TYR A 814 12.05 -24.02 12.17
CA TYR A 814 11.13 -24.75 11.30
C TYR A 814 10.22 -25.73 12.04
N GLY A 815 10.25 -25.75 13.38
CA GLY A 815 9.38 -26.58 14.21
C GLY A 815 9.65 -28.08 14.11
N VAL A 816 10.87 -28.48 13.72
CA VAL A 816 11.30 -29.89 13.74
C VAL A 816 11.57 -30.33 15.18
N LEU A 817 12.32 -29.50 15.91
CA LEU A 817 12.62 -29.70 17.32
C LEU A 817 12.00 -28.56 18.12
N ASP A 818 11.36 -28.90 19.23
CA ASP A 818 10.95 -27.90 20.23
C ASP A 818 12.05 -27.76 21.28
N SER A 819 12.64 -26.56 21.37
CA SER A 819 13.60 -26.19 22.42
C SER A 819 12.84 -25.88 23.71
N SER A 820 12.21 -26.90 24.29
CA SER A 820 11.17 -26.65 25.29
C SER A 820 11.69 -26.53 26.71
N ARG A 821 12.89 -27.03 27.05
CA ARG A 821 13.32 -27.10 28.45
C ARG A 821 14.83 -27.09 28.63
N SER A 822 15.28 -26.51 29.73
CA SER A 822 16.39 -27.07 30.50
C SER A 822 15.77 -27.89 31.64
N LEU A 823 15.87 -29.22 31.59
CA LEU A 823 15.37 -30.08 32.68
C LEU A 823 16.47 -30.24 33.72
N MET A 824 16.13 -30.19 35.02
CA MET A 824 17.06 -30.72 36.02
C MET A 824 17.26 -32.20 35.73
N ALA A 825 18.47 -32.56 35.34
CA ALA A 825 18.81 -33.93 35.09
C ALA A 825 18.82 -34.70 36.42
N ARG A 826 18.29 -35.91 36.42
CA ARG A 826 18.12 -36.72 37.65
C ARG A 826 19.46 -37.19 38.23
N ASP A 827 20.49 -37.21 37.40
CA ASP A 827 21.83 -37.71 37.72
C ASP A 827 22.68 -36.66 38.46
N ASP A 828 22.69 -35.40 38.00
CA ASP A 828 23.55 -34.35 38.56
C ASP A 828 22.81 -33.10 39.07
N LYS A 829 21.47 -33.06 39.00
CA LYS A 829 20.63 -31.90 39.34
C LYS A 829 20.96 -30.62 38.55
N ILE A 830 21.69 -30.72 37.45
CA ILE A 830 22.00 -29.58 36.57
C ILE A 830 20.88 -29.42 35.53
N LYS A 831 20.51 -28.18 35.22
CA LYS A 831 19.56 -27.87 34.15
C LYS A 831 20.21 -28.12 32.78
N LYS A 832 19.81 -29.21 32.11
CA LYS A 832 20.34 -29.65 30.81
C LYS A 832 19.41 -29.34 29.64
N PRO A 833 19.92 -28.87 28.48
CA PRO A 833 19.10 -28.59 27.31
C PRO A 833 18.37 -29.84 26.80
N LEU A 834 17.07 -29.69 26.52
CA LEU A 834 16.20 -30.72 25.98
C LEU A 834 15.58 -30.28 24.66
N TYR A 835 15.67 -31.15 23.66
CA TYR A 835 15.09 -30.95 22.33
C TYR A 835 14.10 -32.07 22.03
N VAL A 836 12.82 -31.73 21.86
CA VAL A 836 11.77 -32.72 21.61
C VAL A 836 11.45 -32.75 20.12
N LEU A 837 11.43 -33.94 19.51
CA LEU A 837 10.98 -34.12 18.14
C LEU A 837 9.48 -33.82 18.05
N ASN A 838 9.11 -32.93 17.13
CA ASN A 838 7.71 -32.60 16.92
C ASN A 838 6.91 -33.86 16.54
N ARG A 839 5.81 -34.09 17.26
CA ARG A 839 5.05 -35.34 17.18
C ARG A 839 4.42 -35.57 15.80
N ILE A 840 4.27 -34.53 14.99
CA ILE A 840 3.79 -34.63 13.61
C ILE A 840 4.65 -35.54 12.75
N PHE A 841 5.93 -35.74 13.09
CA PHE A 841 6.84 -36.62 12.36
C PHE A 841 6.80 -38.08 12.85
N CYS A 842 6.22 -38.37 14.01
CA CYS A 842 6.21 -39.71 14.60
C CYS A 842 5.56 -40.77 13.69
N PRO A 843 4.41 -40.50 13.02
CA PRO A 843 3.79 -41.47 12.13
C PRO A 843 4.68 -41.91 10.95
N ALA A 844 5.45 -41.01 10.34
CA ALA A 844 6.37 -41.33 9.25
C ALA A 844 7.48 -42.31 9.67
N PHE A 845 7.88 -42.29 10.94
CA PHE A 845 8.87 -43.21 11.49
C PHE A 845 8.27 -44.44 12.16
N ARG A 846 6.94 -44.56 12.18
CA ARG A 846 6.22 -45.63 12.89
C ARG A 846 6.67 -45.73 14.34
N ILE A 847 6.66 -44.61 15.07
CA ILE A 847 6.92 -44.53 16.50
C ILE A 847 5.69 -43.94 17.20
N GLY A 848 5.51 -44.21 18.50
CA GLY A 848 4.41 -43.59 19.23
C GLY A 848 4.65 -42.10 19.50
N TYR A 849 3.67 -41.48 20.15
CA TYR A 849 3.61 -40.05 20.41
C TYR A 849 3.68 -39.71 21.92
N SER A 850 4.01 -40.68 22.80
CA SER A 850 4.34 -40.43 24.20
C SER A 850 5.83 -40.20 24.37
N ARG A 851 6.18 -39.44 25.40
CA ARG A 851 7.57 -39.27 25.81
C ARG A 851 7.76 -39.95 27.15
N ASP A 852 8.43 -41.10 27.14
CA ASP A 852 8.76 -41.85 28.35
C ASP A 852 10.21 -41.62 28.77
N GLU A 853 11.13 -41.59 27.79
CA GLU A 853 12.58 -41.46 27.98
C GLU A 853 13.19 -40.41 27.04
N ASN A 854 14.41 -39.97 27.40
CA ASN A 854 15.23 -39.05 26.61
C ASN A 854 16.48 -39.78 26.08
N LEU A 855 16.86 -39.49 24.85
CA LEU A 855 18.15 -39.90 24.29
C LEU A 855 19.23 -38.96 24.80
N LYS A 856 20.10 -39.46 25.68
CA LYS A 856 21.18 -38.69 26.29
C LYS A 856 22.40 -38.63 25.37
N LEU A 857 22.86 -37.44 25.02
CA LEU A 857 24.01 -37.23 24.10
C LEU A 857 25.01 -36.22 24.67
N SER A 858 26.31 -36.46 24.51
CA SER A 858 27.36 -35.45 24.70
C SER A 858 27.35 -34.40 23.59
N ALA A 859 28.01 -33.25 23.78
CA ALA A 859 28.20 -32.21 22.78
C ALA A 859 28.72 -32.80 21.48
N GLY A 860 29.83 -33.54 21.51
CA GLY A 860 30.44 -34.11 20.30
C GLY A 860 29.50 -35.07 19.57
N LYS A 861 28.70 -35.88 20.27
CA LYS A 861 27.71 -36.77 19.64
C LYS A 861 26.51 -36.03 19.10
N PHE A 862 26.06 -34.98 19.79
CA PHE A 862 24.99 -34.12 19.32
C PHE A 862 25.43 -33.30 18.09
N GLU A 863 26.65 -32.79 18.07
CA GLU A 863 27.26 -32.18 16.89
C GLU A 863 27.39 -33.17 15.74
N GLN A 864 27.82 -34.40 16.01
CA GLN A 864 27.88 -35.45 15.00
C GLN A 864 26.49 -35.73 14.41
N LEU A 865 25.42 -35.74 15.23
CA LEU A 865 24.05 -35.85 14.74
C LEU A 865 23.67 -34.68 13.81
N LEU A 866 24.06 -33.45 14.17
CA LEU A 866 23.70 -32.24 13.43
C LEU A 866 24.50 -32.08 12.12
N LEU A 867 25.80 -32.36 12.15
CA LEU A 867 26.73 -32.14 11.03
C LEU A 867 26.84 -33.39 10.13
N SER A 868 26.95 -34.57 10.73
CA SER A 868 27.17 -35.86 10.03
C SER A 868 26.14 -36.94 10.45
N PRO A 869 24.83 -36.76 10.18
CA PRO A 869 23.77 -37.65 10.67
C PRO A 869 23.98 -39.13 10.29
N ARG A 870 24.53 -39.39 9.10
CA ARG A 870 24.81 -40.75 8.63
C ARG A 870 25.87 -41.46 9.47
N GLU A 871 26.90 -40.75 9.89
CA GLU A 871 27.98 -41.29 10.74
C GLU A 871 27.50 -41.48 12.17
N PHE A 872 26.70 -40.54 12.68
CA PHE A 872 26.01 -40.70 13.96
C PHE A 872 25.19 -41.99 13.98
N LYS A 873 24.38 -42.23 12.93
CA LYS A 873 23.59 -43.46 12.81
C LYS A 873 24.47 -44.71 12.76
N LYS A 874 25.53 -44.72 11.93
CA LYS A 874 26.45 -45.87 11.81
C LYS A 874 27.14 -46.18 13.13
N SER A 875 27.67 -45.16 13.82
CA SER A 875 28.40 -45.34 15.09
C SER A 875 27.48 -45.81 16.23
N GLY A 876 26.26 -45.29 16.34
CA GLY A 876 25.30 -45.70 17.38
C GLY A 876 24.63 -47.05 17.13
N THR A 877 24.19 -47.33 15.90
CA THR A 877 23.51 -48.60 15.57
C THR A 877 24.47 -49.79 15.42
N GLY A 878 25.76 -49.54 15.29
CA GLY A 878 26.80 -50.59 15.29
C GLY A 878 26.89 -51.35 16.61
N ARG A 879 26.67 -50.67 17.76
CA ARG A 879 26.63 -51.32 19.09
C ARG A 879 25.42 -52.25 19.24
N LEU A 880 24.22 -51.86 18.80
CA LEU A 880 23.04 -52.73 18.81
C LEU A 880 23.24 -54.03 18.05
N ARG A 881 23.92 -53.98 16.90
CA ARG A 881 24.19 -55.18 16.09
C ARG A 881 25.20 -56.14 16.72
N ARG A 882 26.05 -55.65 17.65
CA ARG A 882 27.05 -56.48 18.36
C ARG A 882 26.53 -57.01 19.70
N ILE A 883 25.57 -56.34 20.33
CA ILE A 883 25.01 -56.73 21.64
C ILE A 883 23.88 -57.77 21.50
N ALA A 884 23.36 -58.01 20.29
CA ALA A 884 22.43 -59.12 20.03
C ALA A 884 22.99 -60.52 20.39
N ASP A 885 24.29 -60.63 20.68
CA ASP A 885 24.97 -61.87 21.10
C ASP A 885 25.30 -61.96 22.62
N VAL A 886 25.00 -60.94 23.45
CA VAL A 886 25.31 -60.96 24.90
C VAL A 886 24.16 -60.36 25.73
N GLU A 887 23.83 -61.02 26.85
CA GLU A 887 22.65 -60.82 27.69
C GLU A 887 22.24 -59.36 28.00
N ALA A 888 20.92 -59.18 28.06
CA ALA A 888 20.20 -57.92 28.14
C ALA A 888 20.36 -57.17 29.47
N GLY A 889 21.35 -56.26 29.52
CA GLY A 889 21.33 -55.05 30.34
C GLY A 889 21.09 -53.81 29.47
N ALA A 890 20.22 -52.89 29.89
CA ALA A 890 19.91 -51.68 29.15
C ALA A 890 21.14 -50.75 29.04
N LEU A 891 21.93 -50.91 27.97
CA LEU A 891 23.08 -50.07 27.64
C LEU A 891 22.65 -48.91 26.74
N ASP A 892 23.00 -47.68 27.14
CA ASP A 892 22.88 -46.48 26.31
C ASP A 892 23.84 -46.59 25.11
N LEU A 893 23.34 -46.45 23.88
CA LEU A 893 24.12 -46.60 22.64
C LEU A 893 25.30 -45.63 22.55
N PHE A 894 25.26 -44.57 23.34
CA PHE A 894 26.22 -43.48 23.29
C PHE A 894 26.96 -43.27 24.63
N SER A 895 26.95 -44.25 25.54
CA SER A 895 27.68 -44.15 26.81
C SER A 895 29.20 -43.97 26.64
N TYR A 896 29.75 -43.11 27.50
CA TYR A 896 31.17 -42.82 27.70
C TYR A 896 32.01 -44.11 27.88
N PRO A 897 33.25 -44.16 27.36
CA PRO A 897 34.28 -44.92 28.06
C PRO A 897 34.54 -44.19 29.39
N LEU A 898 34.39 -44.89 30.51
CA LEU A 898 35.09 -44.49 31.72
C LEU A 898 36.58 -44.48 31.34
N ASN A 899 37.26 -43.34 31.53
CA ASN A 899 38.70 -43.27 31.34
C ASN A 899 39.35 -44.44 32.09
N ASP A 900 40.08 -45.28 31.36
CA ASP A 900 41.00 -46.23 31.97
C ASP A 900 42.11 -45.40 32.66
N PRO A 901 42.32 -45.55 33.98
CA PRO A 901 43.33 -44.78 34.71
C PRO A 901 44.77 -45.06 34.25
N ASN A 902 45.00 -46.03 33.36
CA ASN A 902 46.32 -46.46 32.92
C ASN A 902 46.80 -45.89 31.59
N GLU A 903 46.08 -44.97 30.96
CA GLU A 903 46.60 -44.22 29.79
C GLU A 903 46.78 -42.73 30.15
N LEU A 904 47.96 -42.41 30.70
CA LEU A 904 48.56 -41.08 30.73
C LEU A 904 49.91 -41.12 30.03
#